data_AF-A0A7W6GQR2-F1
#
_entry.id   AF-A0A7W6GQR2-F1
#
_cell.length_a   1.000
_cell.length_b   1.000
_cell.length_c   1.000
_cell.angle_alpha   90.00
_cell.angle_beta   90.00
_cell.angle_gamma   90.00
#
_symmetry.space_group_name_H-M   'P 1'
#
loop_
_entity.id
_entity.type
_entity.pdbx_description
1 polymer ?
#
loop_
_entity_poly.entity_id
_entity_poly.type
_entity_poly.pdbx_seq_one_letter_code
_entity_poly.pdbx_strand_id
1 'polypeptide(L)'
;MCTICQARDPSITTYESHISDEMAASNGTETSVSATLPSYTLDQVAGQLTHGYWNQTGRDWRAFDVESGGTLSYDVSQLDSKGQATALQAFEAWEMATGISFSASTSGSADIVFTDDYSGAYSYSYVAGHEITQSYVNVNTGWQTYGGYYLQTFIHEIGHAMGLGHAGNYNGSANFGTQAHYQQDSWQYSIMSYFGQWENPYTNASANYVATAQLADMTAMAWLYGASTTVNTGNTVYGDGTTLSQEGMDLSRSWAVTINDNGGIDTIDLNSRSSSQRLDLRSEHFSDVDGEVGNLAIMRGTVIENARTGSGNDHITGNEGNNFLETGSGDDTIVASTGNDTLSGGAGTDEVIMNGNFSDYKFGAKEGLSIEDGDDTTVLLGIEAVTFADGAATIAKSANETTLSYIADGETFVSQVVTSDTSNTQDWTSRTDAFDADGKLLTRVTVFDDGRIDKEDFTGPDDPGGPTTETLVDTTGTQKWETWTQTRDENGILQSSEIVMDDGVVRTTVYTDGVASTLTAVDTLNAHSWSSYVVAYDSTGALASNTMTLNSGVERVTTYTDGVRTRVTSTDVAEVLAWETKTQTYDSSGTLLESRVDLDNGICRETAFENGRKTSVTTTDADDIMRWTSHTVRFDADGQRVSQSMVLDNGLGIEKAYANGTVATTSVTDNEDLYRWDSYVDTFDENGQRVSRDLVNDNGLEIKNLYENGQRVQAISTDVSDIYRWETLTKFYDASGTLQSQQMRMDDGREITRTFSNGLETETTVTDTDDAFVWASHTHHFGDNGDRERHVLTRDDGLQIDTTFTDNLRSAVTVTDGGDLYEWSSYTTNFNTATGHAVERVLTTDDGDEYIFSYMEPDVGLG
;
A
#
# COMPACT_ATOMS: atom_id res chain seq x y z
N MET A 1 66.99 -29.15 -11.43
CA MET A 1 67.55 -28.26 -12.45
C MET A 1 66.60 -28.35 -13.62
N CYS A 2 65.96 -27.24 -13.96
CA CYS A 2 65.22 -27.11 -15.21
C CYS A 2 66.25 -27.18 -16.35
N THR A 3 66.03 -27.99 -17.39
CA THR A 3 66.99 -28.15 -18.49
C THR A 3 66.46 -27.57 -19.79
N ILE A 4 65.66 -26.49 -19.75
CA ILE A 4 65.07 -25.83 -20.93
C ILE A 4 66.16 -25.45 -21.97
N CYS A 5 67.43 -25.62 -21.59
CA CYS A 5 68.60 -25.25 -22.33
C CYS A 5 69.62 -26.36 -22.66
N GLN A 6 69.26 -27.65 -22.64
CA GLN A 6 70.10 -28.68 -23.28
C GLN A 6 69.54 -29.28 -24.58
N ALA A 7 68.33 -28.91 -25.00
CA ALA A 7 67.69 -29.52 -26.16
C ALA A 7 67.07 -28.50 -27.13
N ARG A 8 67.91 -27.72 -27.80
CA ARG A 8 67.72 -27.50 -29.24
C ARG A 8 68.99 -27.98 -29.94
N ASP A 9 68.81 -29.00 -30.78
CA ASP A 9 69.85 -29.52 -31.65
C ASP A 9 70.30 -28.40 -32.63
N PRO A 10 71.59 -28.02 -32.66
CA PRO A 10 72.13 -27.03 -33.58
C PRO A 10 72.19 -27.51 -35.06
N SER A 11 71.57 -28.63 -35.42
CA SER A 11 71.57 -29.17 -36.79
C SER A 11 70.29 -28.94 -37.62
N ILE A 12 69.24 -28.31 -37.08
CA ILE A 12 68.07 -27.92 -37.88
C ILE A 12 68.37 -26.59 -38.58
N THR A 13 69.00 -26.69 -39.75
CA THR A 13 69.45 -25.60 -40.63
C THR A 13 68.48 -25.32 -41.78
N THR A 14 67.18 -25.14 -41.50
CA THR A 14 66.26 -24.63 -42.53
C THR A 14 65.32 -23.58 -41.93
N TYR A 15 65.82 -22.34 -41.88
CA TYR A 15 65.08 -21.16 -41.41
C TYR A 15 64.73 -20.17 -42.55
N GLU A 16 64.83 -20.55 -43.84
CA GLU A 16 64.68 -19.58 -44.94
C GLU A 16 63.92 -20.03 -46.21
N SER A 17 63.14 -21.13 -46.21
CA SER A 17 62.45 -21.55 -47.46
C SER A 17 60.93 -21.74 -47.40
N HIS A 18 60.22 -21.14 -46.43
CA HIS A 18 58.75 -21.12 -46.46
C HIS A 18 58.13 -19.72 -46.51
N ILE A 19 58.95 -18.68 -46.71
CA ILE A 19 58.45 -17.36 -47.11
C ILE A 19 58.49 -17.29 -48.64
N SER A 20 57.47 -17.86 -49.30
CA SER A 20 56.93 -17.35 -50.56
C SER A 20 55.80 -18.25 -51.02
N ASP A 21 54.63 -17.62 -51.17
CA ASP A 21 53.53 -17.96 -52.07
C ASP A 21 53.01 -19.42 -52.10
N GLU A 22 51.70 -19.53 -51.86
CA GLU A 22 50.79 -20.67 -52.09
C GLU A 22 50.39 -21.48 -50.85
N MET A 23 49.55 -20.88 -50.00
CA MET A 23 48.46 -21.63 -49.33
C MET A 23 47.17 -21.48 -50.14
N ALA A 24 47.14 -22.14 -51.30
CA ALA A 24 45.89 -22.57 -51.90
C ALA A 24 45.65 -24.03 -51.51
N ALA A 25 44.55 -24.26 -50.79
CA ALA A 25 43.85 -25.51 -50.54
C ALA A 25 44.55 -26.81 -50.96
N SER A 26 44.92 -27.66 -50.00
CA SER A 26 45.06 -29.09 -50.27
C SER A 26 44.58 -29.95 -49.11
N ASN A 27 43.48 -30.66 -49.36
CA ASN A 27 43.01 -31.84 -48.63
C ASN A 27 44.14 -32.88 -48.50
N GLY A 28 44.49 -33.25 -47.27
CA GLY A 28 45.47 -34.28 -46.96
C GLY A 28 45.09 -35.10 -45.73
N THR A 29 44.36 -36.19 -45.99
CA THR A 29 44.18 -37.42 -45.20
C THR A 29 44.69 -37.48 -43.76
N GLU A 30 43.71 -37.65 -42.85
CA GLU A 30 43.84 -38.04 -41.46
C GLU A 30 44.76 -39.24 -41.23
N THR A 31 45.76 -39.06 -40.38
CA THR A 31 46.36 -40.13 -39.58
C THR A 31 45.98 -39.93 -38.13
N SER A 32 45.19 -40.88 -37.64
CA SER A 32 44.60 -41.00 -36.30
C SER A 32 45.54 -40.66 -35.14
N VAL A 33 45.17 -39.67 -34.32
CA VAL A 33 45.72 -39.45 -32.98
C VAL A 33 44.98 -40.34 -31.99
N SER A 34 45.72 -41.22 -31.32
CA SER A 34 45.22 -42.17 -30.32
C SER A 34 45.16 -41.49 -28.94
N ALA A 35 43.95 -41.39 -28.38
CA ALA A 35 43.57 -40.82 -27.08
C ALA A 35 43.60 -39.27 -26.99
N THR A 36 42.42 -38.65 -27.05
CA THR A 36 42.22 -37.20 -26.84
C THR A 36 42.64 -36.80 -25.42
N LEU A 37 43.63 -35.91 -25.30
CA LEU A 37 44.02 -35.29 -24.03
C LEU A 37 42.81 -34.58 -23.38
N PRO A 38 42.72 -34.52 -22.04
CA PRO A 38 41.68 -33.74 -21.38
C PRO A 38 41.84 -32.24 -21.69
N SER A 39 40.74 -31.52 -21.81
CA SER A 39 40.74 -30.06 -21.83
C SER A 39 40.75 -29.54 -20.39
N TYR A 40 41.64 -28.61 -20.08
CA TYR A 40 41.75 -27.97 -18.78
C TYR A 40 41.13 -26.56 -18.83
N THR A 41 40.48 -26.17 -17.74
CA THR A 41 40.14 -24.75 -17.47
C THR A 41 41.39 -23.97 -17.09
N LEU A 42 41.32 -22.65 -17.14
CA LEU A 42 42.43 -21.77 -16.74
C LEU A 42 42.94 -22.08 -15.33
N ASP A 43 42.01 -22.24 -14.37
CA ASP A 43 42.30 -22.60 -12.98
C ASP A 43 42.93 -24.00 -12.84
N GLN A 44 42.61 -24.95 -13.70
CA GLN A 44 43.26 -26.27 -13.70
C GLN A 44 44.69 -26.19 -14.22
N VAL A 45 44.96 -25.37 -15.24
CA VAL A 45 46.32 -25.08 -15.70
C VAL A 45 47.10 -24.38 -14.58
N ALA A 46 46.52 -23.36 -13.95
CA ALA A 46 47.14 -22.68 -12.81
C ALA A 46 47.45 -23.62 -11.63
N GLY A 47 46.55 -24.57 -11.34
CA GLY A 47 46.78 -25.63 -10.36
C GLY A 47 47.92 -26.57 -10.75
N GLN A 48 48.10 -26.87 -12.03
CA GLN A 48 49.26 -27.63 -12.51
C GLN A 48 50.57 -26.85 -12.31
N LEU A 49 50.57 -25.55 -12.61
CA LEU A 49 51.74 -24.68 -12.44
C LEU A 49 52.13 -24.52 -10.96
N THR A 50 51.16 -24.33 -10.06
CA THR A 50 51.42 -24.04 -8.64
C THR A 50 51.55 -25.26 -7.74
N HIS A 51 50.93 -26.39 -8.11
CA HIS A 51 50.91 -27.60 -7.29
C HIS A 51 51.27 -28.85 -8.07
N GLY A 52 50.66 -29.08 -9.24
CA GLY A 52 50.79 -30.32 -10.00
C GLY A 52 52.23 -30.70 -10.33
N TYR A 53 52.97 -29.77 -10.94
CA TYR A 53 54.39 -29.96 -11.27
C TYR A 53 55.25 -30.19 -10.01
N TRP A 54 55.04 -29.41 -8.96
CA TRP A 54 55.82 -29.55 -7.73
C TRP A 54 55.56 -30.88 -7.04
N ASN A 55 54.30 -31.28 -6.91
CA ASN A 55 53.91 -32.56 -6.33
C ASN A 55 54.54 -33.73 -7.10
N GLN A 56 54.56 -33.66 -8.43
CA GLN A 56 55.19 -34.67 -9.28
C GLN A 56 56.71 -34.76 -9.05
N THR A 57 57.37 -33.64 -8.79
CA THR A 57 58.81 -33.59 -8.46
C THR A 57 59.11 -33.90 -6.98
N GLY A 58 58.10 -34.31 -6.19
CA GLY A 58 58.23 -34.67 -4.77
C GLY A 58 58.40 -33.45 -3.86
N ARG A 59 57.91 -32.29 -4.27
CA ARG A 59 57.98 -31.01 -3.54
C ARG A 59 56.58 -30.44 -3.35
N ASP A 60 56.40 -29.55 -2.39
CA ASP A 60 55.13 -28.83 -2.19
C ASP A 60 55.15 -27.47 -2.93
N TRP A 61 54.00 -26.80 -3.04
CA TRP A 61 53.91 -25.44 -3.58
C TRP A 61 54.84 -24.47 -2.82
N ARG A 62 55.24 -23.37 -3.47
CA ARG A 62 56.21 -22.42 -2.90
C ARG A 62 55.99 -21.01 -3.44
N ALA A 63 56.15 -20.00 -2.59
CA ALA A 63 56.05 -18.59 -2.94
C ALA A 63 56.93 -17.74 -2.01
N PHE A 64 57.34 -16.55 -2.43
CA PHE A 64 57.88 -15.55 -1.51
C PHE A 64 56.79 -15.06 -0.53
N ASP A 65 57.17 -14.61 0.67
CA ASP A 65 56.26 -13.93 1.60
C ASP A 65 56.04 -12.47 1.16
N VAL A 66 55.26 -12.30 0.09
CA VAL A 66 54.90 -11.01 -0.51
C VAL A 66 53.49 -11.11 -1.07
N GLU A 67 52.80 -9.97 -1.17
CA GLU A 67 51.47 -9.87 -1.79
C GLU A 67 51.53 -8.84 -2.94
N SER A 68 50.51 -8.81 -3.80
CA SER A 68 50.32 -7.73 -4.79
C SER A 68 50.48 -6.33 -4.16
N GLY A 69 51.24 -5.44 -4.80
CA GLY A 69 51.63 -4.13 -4.28
C GLY A 69 52.86 -4.14 -3.36
N GLY A 70 53.38 -5.32 -3.02
CA GLY A 70 54.63 -5.52 -2.30
C GLY A 70 55.87 -5.31 -3.18
N THR A 71 57.05 -5.60 -2.62
CA THR A 71 58.33 -5.43 -3.35
C THR A 71 59.25 -6.62 -3.11
N LEU A 72 59.80 -7.16 -4.19
CA LEU A 72 60.91 -8.11 -4.16
C LEU A 72 62.21 -7.42 -4.61
N SER A 73 63.32 -7.85 -4.03
CA SER A 73 64.64 -7.32 -4.35
C SER A 73 65.40 -8.21 -5.34
N TYR A 74 66.15 -7.61 -6.26
CA TYR A 74 66.95 -8.36 -7.25
C TYR A 74 68.41 -7.93 -7.32
N ASP A 75 69.28 -8.84 -7.76
CA ASP A 75 70.67 -8.55 -8.12
C ASP A 75 70.98 -9.11 -9.51
N VAL A 76 71.18 -8.20 -10.48
CA VAL A 76 71.55 -8.52 -11.88
C VAL A 76 73.01 -8.17 -12.19
N SER A 77 73.81 -7.84 -11.19
CA SER A 77 75.18 -7.33 -11.38
C SER A 77 76.14 -8.34 -12.03
N GLN A 78 75.81 -9.63 -11.98
CA GLN A 78 76.58 -10.70 -12.64
C GLN A 78 76.13 -11.00 -14.07
N LEU A 79 75.12 -10.30 -14.59
CA LEU A 79 74.78 -10.35 -16.01
C LEU A 79 75.60 -9.33 -16.79
N ASP A 80 75.88 -9.62 -18.06
CA ASP A 80 76.35 -8.59 -18.98
C ASP A 80 75.29 -7.49 -19.24
N SER A 81 75.68 -6.41 -19.92
CA SER A 81 74.78 -5.25 -20.11
C SER A 81 73.49 -5.58 -20.86
N LYS A 82 73.52 -6.56 -21.78
CA LYS A 82 72.31 -6.95 -22.53
C LYS A 82 71.42 -7.82 -21.65
N GLY A 83 72.00 -8.76 -20.91
CA GLY A 83 71.28 -9.56 -19.91
C GLY A 83 70.63 -8.70 -18.83
N GLN A 84 71.33 -7.68 -18.32
CA GLN A 84 70.74 -6.72 -17.37
C GLN A 84 69.52 -6.02 -17.95
N ALA A 85 69.62 -5.45 -19.17
CA ALA A 85 68.49 -4.79 -19.81
C ALA A 85 67.30 -5.73 -20.03
N THR A 86 67.55 -6.96 -20.49
CA THR A 86 66.50 -7.96 -20.72
C THR A 86 65.87 -8.46 -19.40
N ALA A 87 66.66 -8.58 -18.33
CA ALA A 87 66.12 -8.92 -17.01
C ALA A 87 65.15 -7.84 -16.49
N LEU A 88 65.46 -6.56 -16.71
CA LEU A 88 64.55 -5.46 -16.34
C LEU A 88 63.24 -5.50 -17.13
N GLN A 89 63.30 -5.75 -18.45
CA GLN A 89 62.09 -5.95 -19.26
C GLN A 89 61.26 -7.15 -18.78
N ALA A 90 61.92 -8.24 -18.38
CA ALA A 90 61.23 -9.40 -17.85
C ALA A 90 60.63 -9.16 -16.46
N PHE A 91 61.26 -8.32 -15.64
CA PHE A 91 60.65 -7.85 -14.39
C PHE A 91 59.41 -7.01 -14.68
N GLU A 92 59.47 -6.03 -15.58
CA GLU A 92 58.28 -5.24 -15.99
C GLU A 92 57.13 -6.17 -16.39
N ALA A 93 57.39 -7.25 -17.14
CA ALA A 93 56.37 -8.24 -17.48
C ALA A 93 55.70 -8.91 -16.25
N TRP A 94 56.45 -9.19 -15.18
CA TRP A 94 55.90 -9.75 -13.94
C TRP A 94 55.29 -8.69 -13.03
N GLU A 95 55.79 -7.44 -13.03
CA GLU A 95 55.15 -6.31 -12.33
C GLU A 95 53.75 -6.09 -12.88
N MET A 96 53.62 -6.09 -14.20
CA MET A 96 52.35 -5.94 -14.91
C MET A 96 51.42 -7.15 -14.75
N ALA A 97 51.96 -8.34 -14.49
CA ALA A 97 51.17 -9.54 -14.24
C ALA A 97 50.67 -9.66 -12.79
N THR A 98 51.40 -9.12 -11.82
CA THR A 98 51.20 -9.44 -10.38
C THR A 98 50.97 -8.23 -9.49
N GLY A 99 51.34 -7.03 -9.93
CA GLY A 99 51.40 -5.83 -9.09
C GLY A 99 52.56 -5.81 -8.08
N ILE A 100 53.42 -6.83 -8.03
CA ILE A 100 54.62 -6.85 -7.19
C ILE A 100 55.70 -6.02 -7.88
N SER A 101 56.29 -5.04 -7.19
CA SER A 101 57.42 -4.26 -7.73
C SER A 101 58.76 -4.97 -7.54
N PHE A 102 59.70 -4.77 -8.45
CA PHE A 102 61.07 -5.27 -8.35
C PHE A 102 62.05 -4.13 -8.12
N SER A 103 62.89 -4.24 -7.09
CA SER A 103 63.86 -3.20 -6.73
C SER A 103 65.29 -3.73 -6.66
N ALA A 104 66.24 -2.99 -7.22
CA ALA A 104 67.64 -3.39 -7.21
C ALA A 104 68.20 -3.41 -5.77
N SER A 105 68.87 -4.50 -5.39
CA SER A 105 69.63 -4.61 -4.16
C SER A 105 71.13 -4.53 -4.42
N THR A 106 71.86 -3.97 -3.45
CA THR A 106 73.33 -3.89 -3.47
C THR A 106 73.98 -4.78 -2.40
N SER A 107 73.18 -5.49 -1.60
CA SER A 107 73.66 -6.50 -0.67
C SER A 107 73.53 -7.87 -1.32
N GLY A 108 74.48 -8.79 -1.08
CA GLY A 108 74.43 -10.18 -1.59
C GLY A 108 73.33 -11.04 -0.96
N SER A 109 72.20 -10.42 -0.61
CA SER A 109 71.02 -10.95 0.08
C SER A 109 69.74 -10.56 -0.67
N ALA A 110 69.81 -10.30 -1.99
CA ALA A 110 68.62 -10.04 -2.80
C ALA A 110 67.72 -11.29 -2.86
N ASP A 111 66.41 -11.08 -3.01
CA ASP A 111 65.43 -12.17 -3.09
C ASP A 111 65.63 -12.99 -4.36
N ILE A 112 65.98 -12.34 -5.48
CA ILE A 112 66.29 -13.00 -6.76
C ILE A 112 67.67 -12.57 -7.25
N VAL A 113 68.59 -13.53 -7.41
CA VAL A 113 69.97 -13.29 -7.86
C VAL A 113 70.19 -13.89 -9.24
N PHE A 114 70.74 -13.12 -10.18
CA PHE A 114 71.02 -13.55 -11.54
C PHE A 114 72.50 -13.82 -11.79
N THR A 115 72.78 -14.71 -12.74
CA THR A 115 74.11 -14.98 -13.30
C THR A 115 73.99 -15.47 -14.75
N ASP A 116 75.04 -15.31 -15.55
CA ASP A 116 75.12 -15.83 -16.93
C ASP A 116 76.35 -16.74 -17.16
N ASP A 117 77.06 -17.08 -16.08
CA ASP A 117 78.32 -17.82 -16.08
C ASP A 117 78.15 -19.32 -16.36
N TYR A 118 76.94 -19.87 -16.17
CA TYR A 118 76.68 -21.30 -16.34
C TYR A 118 75.96 -21.59 -17.65
N SER A 119 76.20 -22.80 -18.18
CA SER A 119 75.57 -23.24 -19.43
C SER A 119 74.06 -23.39 -19.28
N GLY A 120 73.34 -22.86 -20.26
CA GLY A 120 71.90 -22.94 -20.35
C GLY A 120 71.17 -21.90 -19.51
N ALA A 121 69.91 -22.17 -19.19
CA ALA A 121 69.04 -21.35 -18.38
C ALA A 121 68.23 -22.25 -17.47
N TYR A 122 68.14 -21.83 -16.22
CA TYR A 122 67.45 -22.54 -15.16
C TYR A 122 67.27 -21.62 -13.96
N SER A 123 66.27 -21.94 -13.17
CA SER A 123 66.03 -21.35 -11.87
C SER A 123 66.02 -22.39 -10.76
N TYR A 124 66.46 -21.99 -9.56
CA TYR A 124 66.29 -22.77 -8.34
C TYR A 124 66.09 -21.86 -7.12
N SER A 125 65.38 -22.37 -6.12
CA SER A 125 65.00 -21.61 -4.93
C SER A 125 65.39 -22.33 -3.64
N TYR A 126 65.83 -21.57 -2.65
CA TYR A 126 65.88 -22.00 -1.25
C TYR A 126 64.52 -21.79 -0.61
N VAL A 127 64.01 -22.82 0.07
CA VAL A 127 62.64 -22.86 0.60
C VAL A 127 62.66 -23.30 2.05
N ALA A 128 61.95 -22.57 2.91
CA ALA A 128 61.68 -22.92 4.30
C ALA A 128 60.17 -23.16 4.48
N GLY A 129 59.75 -24.43 4.54
CA GLY A 129 58.33 -24.77 4.50
C GLY A 129 57.76 -24.53 3.10
N HIS A 130 56.84 -23.56 2.97
CA HIS A 130 56.29 -23.09 1.69
C HIS A 130 56.88 -21.74 1.25
N GLU A 131 57.66 -21.09 2.10
CA GLU A 131 58.24 -19.76 1.83
C GLU A 131 59.55 -19.89 1.05
N ILE A 132 59.64 -19.21 -0.09
CA ILE A 132 60.90 -19.00 -0.82
C ILE A 132 61.68 -17.92 -0.09
N THR A 133 62.86 -18.25 0.39
CA THR A 133 63.74 -17.29 1.08
C THR A 133 64.72 -16.60 0.13
N GLN A 134 65.05 -17.24 -1.00
CA GLN A 134 65.91 -16.70 -2.05
C GLN A 134 65.83 -17.58 -3.31
N SER A 135 65.84 -16.98 -4.49
CA SER A 135 65.90 -17.65 -5.79
C SER A 135 67.14 -17.23 -6.59
N TYR A 136 67.63 -18.15 -7.40
CA TYR A 136 68.77 -17.96 -8.28
C TYR A 136 68.37 -18.29 -9.71
N VAL A 137 68.62 -17.36 -10.62
CA VAL A 137 68.32 -17.49 -12.04
C VAL A 137 69.62 -17.46 -12.82
N ASN A 138 69.83 -18.46 -13.67
CA ASN A 138 70.91 -18.46 -14.64
C ASN A 138 70.32 -18.32 -16.05
N VAL A 139 70.88 -17.44 -16.89
CA VAL A 139 70.61 -17.41 -18.34
C VAL A 139 71.91 -17.13 -19.09
N ASN A 140 72.42 -18.13 -19.79
CA ASN A 140 73.73 -18.05 -20.44
C ASN A 140 73.80 -17.00 -21.56
N THR A 141 74.91 -16.26 -21.65
CA THR A 141 75.17 -15.24 -22.68
C THR A 141 75.01 -15.72 -24.13
N GLY A 142 75.22 -17.02 -24.42
CA GLY A 142 75.01 -17.60 -25.76
C GLY A 142 73.57 -17.51 -26.26
N TRP A 143 72.61 -17.33 -25.37
CA TRP A 143 71.18 -17.26 -25.68
C TRP A 143 70.76 -15.91 -26.28
N GLN A 144 71.60 -14.90 -26.20
CA GLN A 144 71.34 -13.55 -26.73
C GLN A 144 71.12 -13.51 -28.24
N THR A 145 71.48 -14.57 -28.96
CA THR A 145 71.32 -14.70 -30.42
C THR A 145 69.92 -15.15 -30.84
N TYR A 146 69.07 -15.60 -29.89
CA TYR A 146 67.73 -16.12 -30.18
C TYR A 146 66.63 -15.06 -30.28
N GLY A 147 66.97 -13.77 -30.38
CA GLY A 147 66.00 -12.69 -30.57
C GLY A 147 64.97 -12.62 -29.44
N GLY A 148 63.67 -12.58 -29.77
CA GLY A 148 62.57 -12.47 -28.80
C GLY A 148 62.49 -13.63 -27.81
N TYR A 149 62.95 -14.83 -28.21
CA TYR A 149 63.02 -15.98 -27.30
C TYR A 149 63.96 -15.75 -26.11
N TYR A 150 64.93 -14.84 -26.23
CA TYR A 150 65.81 -14.47 -25.12
C TYR A 150 65.01 -13.78 -24.00
N LEU A 151 64.15 -12.82 -24.33
CA LEU A 151 63.25 -12.17 -23.35
C LEU A 151 62.28 -13.19 -22.74
N GLN A 152 61.64 -14.00 -23.59
CA GLN A 152 60.71 -15.05 -23.14
C GLN A 152 61.37 -16.01 -22.13
N THR A 153 62.65 -16.35 -22.33
CA THR A 153 63.42 -17.19 -21.40
C THR A 153 63.62 -16.51 -20.04
N PHE A 154 63.93 -15.21 -20.00
CA PHE A 154 64.03 -14.48 -18.74
C PHE A 154 62.69 -14.46 -17.98
N ILE A 155 61.58 -14.19 -18.69
CA ILE A 155 60.25 -14.19 -18.07
C ILE A 155 59.93 -15.59 -17.52
N HIS A 156 60.21 -16.65 -18.28
CA HIS A 156 60.03 -18.04 -17.86
C HIS A 156 60.82 -18.38 -16.58
N GLU A 157 62.12 -18.08 -16.55
CA GLU A 157 62.97 -18.42 -15.40
C GLU A 157 62.64 -17.58 -14.15
N ILE A 158 62.17 -16.35 -14.33
CA ILE A 158 61.61 -15.55 -13.22
C ILE A 158 60.31 -16.19 -12.72
N GLY A 159 59.45 -16.69 -13.60
CA GLY A 159 58.26 -17.45 -13.22
C GLY A 159 58.60 -18.62 -12.29
N HIS A 160 59.64 -19.39 -12.63
CA HIS A 160 60.19 -20.41 -11.73
C HIS A 160 60.76 -19.85 -10.42
N ALA A 161 61.50 -18.74 -10.48
CA ALA A 161 62.06 -18.09 -9.30
C ALA A 161 60.97 -17.62 -8.33
N MET A 162 59.80 -17.26 -8.86
CA MET A 162 58.59 -16.88 -8.14
C MET A 162 57.68 -18.08 -7.84
N GLY A 163 58.12 -19.31 -8.09
CA GLY A 163 57.42 -20.51 -7.60
C GLY A 163 56.48 -21.20 -8.60
N LEU A 164 56.41 -20.77 -9.86
CA LEU A 164 55.71 -21.55 -10.89
C LEU A 164 56.49 -22.80 -11.30
N GLY A 165 55.75 -23.87 -11.58
CA GLY A 165 56.24 -25.08 -12.23
C GLY A 165 56.03 -25.03 -13.75
N HIS A 166 56.40 -26.11 -14.45
CA HIS A 166 56.07 -26.24 -15.87
C HIS A 166 54.60 -26.58 -16.09
N ALA A 167 54.09 -26.20 -17.26
CA ALA A 167 52.73 -26.50 -17.69
C ALA A 167 52.48 -28.03 -17.81
N GLY A 168 53.50 -28.87 -17.98
CA GLY A 168 53.39 -30.33 -17.89
C GLY A 168 54.47 -30.97 -17.02
N ASN A 169 54.43 -32.30 -16.87
CA ASN A 169 55.40 -33.04 -16.04
C ASN A 169 56.65 -33.44 -16.84
N TYR A 170 57.17 -32.48 -17.59
CA TYR A 170 58.41 -32.61 -18.34
C TYR A 170 59.46 -31.68 -17.76
N ASN A 171 60.70 -31.96 -18.10
CA ASN A 171 61.82 -31.12 -17.73
C ASN A 171 62.93 -31.30 -18.76
N GLY A 172 63.35 -30.20 -19.36
CA GLY A 172 64.48 -30.11 -20.27
C GLY A 172 64.22 -30.27 -21.75
N SER A 173 63.40 -31.25 -22.12
CA SER A 173 62.81 -31.33 -23.46
C SER A 173 61.45 -32.00 -23.36
N ALA A 174 60.55 -31.68 -24.28
CA ALA A 174 59.24 -32.27 -24.33
C ALA A 174 58.79 -32.47 -25.79
N ASN A 175 58.01 -33.52 -26.04
CA ASN A 175 57.28 -33.72 -27.30
C ASN A 175 55.78 -33.73 -27.01
N PHE A 176 55.02 -32.85 -27.67
CA PHE A 176 53.60 -32.64 -27.35
C PHE A 176 52.80 -33.95 -27.41
N GLY A 177 52.91 -34.69 -28.53
CA GLY A 177 52.12 -35.90 -28.78
C GLY A 177 52.39 -37.07 -27.81
N THR A 178 53.41 -36.97 -26.95
CA THR A 178 53.74 -38.02 -25.98
C THR A 178 53.82 -37.56 -24.54
N GLN A 179 54.00 -36.26 -24.28
CA GLN A 179 54.29 -35.72 -22.95
C GLN A 179 53.35 -34.60 -22.50
N ALA A 180 52.50 -34.05 -23.38
CA ALA A 180 51.46 -33.12 -22.95
C ALA A 180 50.41 -33.84 -22.09
N HIS A 181 49.92 -33.16 -21.05
CA HIS A 181 48.95 -33.73 -20.10
C HIS A 181 47.51 -33.30 -20.38
N TYR A 182 47.33 -32.17 -21.07
CA TYR A 182 46.04 -31.56 -21.39
C TYR A 182 46.18 -30.71 -22.65
N GLN A 183 45.05 -30.31 -23.23
CA GLN A 183 45.00 -29.66 -24.55
C GLN A 183 45.60 -28.25 -24.57
N GLN A 184 45.48 -27.47 -23.49
CA GLN A 184 45.91 -26.07 -23.42
C GLN A 184 47.41 -25.87 -23.15
N ASP A 185 48.20 -26.96 -23.05
CA ASP A 185 49.65 -26.88 -22.79
C ASP A 185 50.40 -26.27 -23.98
N SER A 186 50.49 -24.95 -24.01
CA SER A 186 51.17 -24.17 -25.05
C SER A 186 51.54 -22.78 -24.56
N TRP A 187 52.44 -22.11 -25.27
CA TRP A 187 52.79 -20.70 -25.08
C TRP A 187 51.60 -19.74 -25.19
N GLN A 188 50.47 -20.14 -25.78
CA GLN A 188 49.27 -19.30 -25.81
C GLN A 188 48.64 -19.13 -24.41
N TYR A 189 48.70 -20.18 -23.58
CA TYR A 189 48.08 -20.17 -22.25
C TYR A 189 49.09 -19.95 -21.13
N SER A 190 50.34 -20.40 -21.29
CA SER A 190 51.38 -20.30 -20.28
C SER A 190 52.77 -20.20 -20.89
N ILE A 191 53.53 -19.19 -20.48
CA ILE A 191 54.95 -19.06 -20.80
C ILE A 191 55.78 -20.22 -20.20
N MET A 192 55.23 -20.92 -19.20
CA MET A 192 55.85 -22.09 -18.57
C MET A 192 55.72 -23.37 -19.40
N SER A 193 55.03 -23.31 -20.54
CA SER A 193 54.95 -24.43 -21.49
C SER A 193 56.23 -24.59 -22.31
N TYR A 194 56.52 -25.83 -22.71
CA TYR A 194 57.60 -26.13 -23.64
C TYR A 194 57.15 -26.14 -25.10
N PHE A 195 55.85 -26.02 -25.34
CA PHE A 195 55.27 -26.13 -26.67
C PHE A 195 54.89 -24.75 -27.19
N GLY A 196 55.46 -24.36 -28.32
CA GLY A 196 54.98 -23.20 -29.07
C GLY A 196 53.54 -23.39 -29.53
N GLN A 197 52.86 -22.29 -29.87
CA GLN A 197 51.48 -22.29 -30.34
C GLN A 197 51.28 -23.29 -31.51
N TRP A 198 52.25 -23.34 -32.43
CA TRP A 198 52.23 -24.19 -33.62
C TRP A 198 52.57 -25.67 -33.37
N GLU A 199 53.13 -26.03 -32.21
CA GLU A 199 53.45 -27.42 -31.87
C GLU A 199 52.24 -28.15 -31.27
N ASN A 200 51.26 -27.39 -30.78
CA ASN A 200 50.06 -27.91 -30.15
C ASN A 200 48.89 -27.98 -31.16
N PRO A 201 48.42 -29.18 -31.57
CA PRO A 201 47.34 -29.32 -32.54
C PRO A 201 45.95 -28.89 -32.02
N TYR A 202 45.82 -28.59 -30.73
CA TYR A 202 44.60 -28.06 -30.12
C TYR A 202 44.61 -26.53 -29.99
N THR A 203 45.73 -25.88 -30.34
CA THR A 203 45.88 -24.42 -30.32
C THR A 203 45.71 -23.87 -31.73
N ASN A 204 44.75 -22.97 -31.90
CA ASN A 204 44.60 -22.20 -33.13
C ASN A 204 45.18 -20.80 -32.92
N ALA A 205 46.50 -20.67 -33.06
CA ALA A 205 47.20 -19.39 -32.93
C ALA A 205 48.46 -19.34 -33.80
N SER A 206 48.85 -18.12 -34.14
CA SER A 206 50.08 -17.82 -34.85
C SER A 206 51.33 -18.14 -34.04
N ALA A 207 52.44 -18.31 -34.76
CA ALA A 207 53.74 -18.58 -34.16
C ALA A 207 54.43 -17.30 -33.68
N ASN A 208 54.10 -16.85 -32.47
CA ASN A 208 54.66 -15.64 -31.87
C ASN A 208 55.44 -15.94 -30.59
N TYR A 209 56.52 -15.21 -30.38
CA TYR A 209 57.17 -15.17 -29.07
C TYR A 209 56.27 -14.47 -28.07
N VAL A 210 56.47 -14.75 -26.79
CA VAL A 210 55.63 -14.22 -25.71
C VAL A 210 56.39 -13.10 -24.98
N ALA A 211 55.78 -11.92 -24.88
CA ALA A 211 56.36 -10.75 -24.19
C ALA A 211 55.84 -10.54 -22.76
N THR A 212 54.77 -11.24 -22.38
CA THR A 212 54.08 -11.06 -21.08
C THR A 212 53.79 -12.41 -20.43
N ALA A 213 53.55 -12.44 -19.12
CA ALA A 213 52.92 -13.62 -18.52
C ALA A 213 51.56 -13.85 -19.22
N GLN A 214 51.20 -15.11 -19.48
CA GLN A 214 49.94 -15.43 -20.16
C GLN A 214 48.82 -15.70 -19.14
N LEU A 215 47.58 -15.83 -19.61
CA LEU A 215 46.38 -16.02 -18.77
C LEU A 215 46.59 -17.02 -17.61
N ALA A 216 47.19 -18.20 -17.88
CA ALA A 216 47.35 -19.23 -16.85
C ALA A 216 48.48 -18.91 -15.87
N ASP A 217 49.52 -18.21 -16.33
CA ASP A 217 50.62 -17.74 -15.49
C ASP A 217 50.12 -16.68 -14.51
N MET A 218 49.34 -15.71 -14.99
CA MET A 218 48.73 -14.66 -14.17
C MET A 218 47.74 -15.26 -13.16
N THR A 219 46.92 -16.22 -13.58
CA THR A 219 46.01 -16.96 -12.66
C THR A 219 46.79 -17.71 -11.59
N ALA A 220 47.88 -18.37 -11.97
CA ALA A 220 48.76 -19.08 -11.04
C ALA A 220 49.44 -18.13 -10.05
N MET A 221 49.93 -16.98 -10.51
CA MET A 221 50.51 -15.97 -9.64
C MET A 221 49.47 -15.38 -8.69
N ALA A 222 48.23 -15.16 -9.14
CA ALA A 222 47.15 -14.71 -8.27
C ALA A 222 46.85 -15.69 -7.12
N TRP A 223 47.06 -17.01 -7.33
CA TRP A 223 46.94 -18.00 -6.26
C TRP A 223 48.09 -17.96 -5.25
N LEU A 224 49.29 -17.60 -5.70
CA LEU A 224 50.49 -17.53 -4.86
C LEU A 224 50.61 -16.21 -4.09
N TYR A 225 50.23 -15.09 -4.72
CA TYR A 225 50.54 -13.73 -4.27
C TYR A 225 49.32 -12.80 -4.15
N GLY A 226 48.12 -13.31 -4.45
CA GLY A 226 46.90 -12.50 -4.57
C GLY A 226 46.75 -11.88 -5.96
N ALA A 227 45.50 -11.66 -6.38
CA ALA A 227 45.21 -10.99 -7.65
C ALA A 227 45.71 -9.54 -7.63
N SER A 228 46.21 -9.06 -8.76
CA SER A 228 46.68 -7.68 -8.85
C SER A 228 45.52 -6.70 -8.73
N THR A 229 45.74 -5.59 -8.02
CA THR A 229 44.76 -4.48 -7.92
C THR A 229 45.39 -3.12 -8.18
N THR A 230 46.67 -3.09 -8.54
CA THR A 230 47.49 -1.87 -8.64
C THR A 230 48.11 -1.68 -10.02
N VAL A 231 47.88 -2.61 -10.95
CA VAL A 231 48.40 -2.53 -12.30
C VAL A 231 47.54 -1.57 -13.10
N ASN A 232 48.15 -0.56 -13.71
CA ASN A 232 47.52 0.37 -14.65
C ASN A 232 46.20 1.04 -14.21
N THR A 233 46.00 1.34 -12.93
CA THR A 233 44.72 1.89 -12.38
C THR A 233 44.20 3.24 -12.92
N GLY A 234 44.80 3.81 -13.96
CA GLY A 234 44.29 4.98 -14.68
C GLY A 234 44.26 4.71 -16.18
N ASN A 235 43.69 5.63 -16.96
CA ASN A 235 43.47 5.42 -18.39
C ASN A 235 44.74 5.02 -19.16
N THR A 236 44.70 3.84 -19.77
CA THR A 236 45.82 3.21 -20.47
C THR A 236 45.50 3.01 -21.94
N VAL A 237 46.49 3.25 -22.80
CA VAL A 237 46.39 2.96 -24.25
C VAL A 237 47.30 1.78 -24.58
N TYR A 238 46.72 0.75 -25.22
CA TYR A 238 47.40 -0.41 -25.78
C TYR A 238 47.36 -0.32 -27.31
N GLY A 239 48.44 -0.73 -27.98
CA GLY A 239 48.57 -0.63 -29.43
C GLY A 239 49.25 0.67 -29.88
N ASP A 240 48.67 1.32 -30.88
CA ASP A 240 49.19 2.52 -31.51
C ASP A 240 49.25 3.67 -30.50
N GLY A 241 50.45 4.20 -30.28
CA GLY A 241 50.65 5.29 -29.32
C GLY A 241 50.53 4.85 -27.86
N THR A 242 50.79 3.57 -27.56
CA THR A 242 50.76 3.02 -26.19
C THR A 242 51.43 3.93 -25.16
N THR A 243 50.82 4.03 -23.99
CA THR A 243 51.31 4.82 -22.85
C THR A 243 52.29 4.03 -21.97
N LEU A 244 52.50 2.75 -22.27
CA LEU A 244 53.35 1.84 -21.50
C LEU A 244 54.72 1.69 -22.14
N SER A 245 55.76 1.53 -21.30
CA SER A 245 57.11 1.21 -21.77
C SER A 245 57.36 -0.29 -21.92
N GLN A 246 56.43 -1.13 -21.44
CA GLN A 246 56.53 -2.57 -21.47
C GLN A 246 56.55 -3.10 -22.91
N GLU A 247 57.46 -4.03 -23.18
CA GLU A 247 57.58 -4.69 -24.49
C GLU A 247 56.29 -5.43 -24.86
N GLY A 248 55.87 -5.31 -26.12
CA GLY A 248 54.67 -5.95 -26.66
C GLY A 248 53.36 -5.17 -26.46
N MET A 249 53.34 -4.10 -25.65
CA MET A 249 52.14 -3.26 -25.47
C MET A 249 51.80 -2.39 -26.69
N ASP A 250 52.69 -2.34 -27.69
CA ASP A 250 52.41 -1.79 -29.03
C ASP A 250 51.54 -2.71 -29.91
N LEU A 251 51.20 -3.90 -29.40
CA LEU A 251 50.39 -4.93 -30.05
C LEU A 251 50.86 -5.25 -31.47
N SER A 252 52.17 -5.19 -31.72
CA SER A 252 52.74 -5.57 -33.02
C SER A 252 52.72 -7.09 -33.20
N ARG A 253 52.62 -7.54 -34.47
CA ARG A 253 52.70 -8.97 -34.86
C ARG A 253 53.92 -9.76 -34.35
N SER A 254 54.89 -9.11 -33.72
CA SER A 254 56.10 -9.78 -33.20
C SER A 254 55.83 -10.57 -31.91
N TRP A 255 54.73 -10.27 -31.22
CA TRP A 255 54.48 -10.73 -29.86
C TRP A 255 53.07 -11.31 -29.67
N ALA A 256 52.99 -12.34 -28.83
CA ALA A 256 51.78 -12.72 -28.13
C ALA A 256 51.76 -12.09 -26.74
N VAL A 257 50.62 -11.50 -26.37
CA VAL A 257 50.46 -10.73 -25.14
C VAL A 257 49.15 -11.02 -24.42
N THR A 258 49.18 -10.92 -23.09
CA THR A 258 47.98 -10.83 -22.26
C THR A 258 47.98 -9.47 -21.57
N ILE A 259 46.91 -8.71 -21.75
CA ILE A 259 46.69 -7.42 -21.07
C ILE A 259 46.16 -7.69 -19.66
N ASN A 260 46.77 -7.05 -18.66
CA ASN A 260 46.25 -6.99 -17.31
C ASN A 260 46.16 -5.53 -16.90
N ASP A 261 44.93 -5.09 -16.64
CA ASP A 261 44.59 -3.75 -16.18
C ASP A 261 43.62 -3.84 -14.99
N ASN A 262 43.73 -2.92 -14.03
CA ASN A 262 42.94 -2.91 -12.80
C ASN A 262 42.12 -1.63 -12.63
N GLY A 263 42.06 -0.75 -13.63
CA GLY A 263 41.02 0.28 -13.71
C GLY A 263 41.46 1.50 -14.50
N GLY A 264 40.50 2.34 -14.85
CA GLY A 264 40.75 3.44 -15.77
C GLY A 264 39.62 3.51 -16.78
N ILE A 265 39.84 4.24 -17.86
CA ILE A 265 39.09 4.08 -19.10
C ILE A 265 40.15 3.76 -20.16
N ASP A 266 40.21 2.51 -20.55
CA ASP A 266 41.31 1.93 -21.30
C ASP A 266 40.94 1.76 -22.76
N THR A 267 41.95 1.84 -23.63
CA THR A 267 41.75 1.84 -25.08
C THR A 267 42.72 0.90 -25.76
N ILE A 268 42.20 -0.01 -26.58
CA ILE A 268 43.00 -0.71 -27.60
C ILE A 268 42.92 0.12 -28.88
N ASP A 269 44.01 0.78 -29.25
CA ASP A 269 44.10 1.60 -30.47
C ASP A 269 44.92 0.86 -31.54
N LEU A 270 44.29 0.53 -32.65
CA LEU A 270 44.85 -0.18 -33.80
C LEU A 270 44.59 0.59 -35.11
N ASN A 271 44.38 1.90 -35.03
CA ASN A 271 43.95 2.72 -36.16
C ASN A 271 44.93 2.73 -37.35
N SER A 272 46.23 2.54 -37.09
CA SER A 272 47.24 2.46 -38.16
C SER A 272 47.28 1.11 -38.89
N ARG A 273 46.52 0.11 -38.44
CA ARG A 273 46.55 -1.25 -38.98
C ARG A 273 45.71 -1.36 -40.25
N SER A 274 46.15 -2.24 -41.15
CA SER A 274 45.47 -2.51 -42.44
C SER A 274 45.05 -3.97 -42.62
N SER A 275 45.50 -4.85 -41.73
CA SER A 275 44.96 -6.20 -41.61
C SER A 275 43.57 -6.12 -40.98
N SER A 276 42.70 -7.08 -41.30
CA SER A 276 41.48 -7.32 -40.51
C SER A 276 41.85 -7.74 -39.09
N GLN A 277 41.17 -7.17 -38.10
CA GLN A 277 41.27 -7.50 -36.69
C GLN A 277 40.06 -8.35 -36.28
N ARG A 278 40.27 -9.35 -35.41
CA ARG A 278 39.20 -9.99 -34.65
C ARG A 278 39.43 -9.68 -33.19
N LEU A 279 38.78 -8.63 -32.68
CA LEU A 279 38.96 -8.16 -31.32
C LEU A 279 37.82 -8.64 -30.43
N ASP A 280 38.14 -9.24 -29.29
CA ASP A 280 37.18 -9.66 -28.27
C ASP A 280 37.56 -9.00 -26.96
N LEU A 281 36.76 -8.02 -26.53
CA LEU A 281 37.04 -7.21 -25.33
C LEU A 281 36.64 -7.92 -24.03
N ARG A 282 36.11 -9.15 -24.11
CA ARG A 282 35.76 -9.95 -22.93
C ARG A 282 37.01 -10.59 -22.36
N SER A 283 37.10 -10.64 -21.03
CA SER A 283 38.20 -11.31 -20.37
C SER A 283 38.29 -12.80 -20.74
N GLU A 284 39.51 -13.35 -20.71
CA GLU A 284 39.86 -14.74 -21.05
C GLU A 284 39.58 -15.18 -22.49
N HIS A 285 39.23 -14.24 -23.38
CA HIS A 285 39.07 -14.50 -24.80
C HIS A 285 40.35 -14.11 -25.56
N PHE A 286 40.58 -14.80 -26.67
CA PHE A 286 41.69 -14.50 -27.57
C PHE A 286 41.22 -13.67 -28.75
N SER A 287 42.06 -12.73 -29.14
CA SER A 287 41.88 -11.84 -30.28
C SER A 287 42.96 -12.06 -31.34
N ASP A 288 42.62 -11.76 -32.59
CA ASP A 288 43.50 -11.80 -33.76
C ASP A 288 43.88 -10.36 -34.10
N VAL A 289 45.15 -10.00 -33.89
CA VAL A 289 45.61 -8.61 -34.02
C VAL A 289 46.80 -8.51 -34.98
N ASP A 290 46.81 -7.46 -35.80
CA ASP A 290 47.86 -7.13 -36.78
C ASP A 290 48.13 -8.25 -37.81
N GLY A 291 47.10 -9.05 -38.11
CA GLY A 291 47.15 -10.18 -39.04
C GLY A 291 47.64 -11.50 -38.45
N GLU A 292 47.87 -11.56 -37.14
CA GLU A 292 48.18 -12.78 -36.40
C GLU A 292 46.93 -13.36 -35.75
N VAL A 293 46.90 -14.67 -35.51
CA VAL A 293 45.76 -15.37 -34.90
C VAL A 293 46.04 -15.64 -33.41
N GLY A 294 45.09 -15.32 -32.54
CA GLY A 294 45.10 -15.67 -31.12
C GLY A 294 46.30 -15.14 -30.33
N ASN A 295 46.85 -13.99 -30.74
CA ASN A 295 48.06 -13.38 -30.17
C ASN A 295 47.76 -12.33 -29.09
N LEU A 296 46.52 -11.93 -28.89
CA LEU A 296 46.13 -11.03 -27.79
C LEU A 296 45.11 -11.73 -26.89
N ALA A 297 45.25 -11.59 -25.57
CA ALA A 297 44.25 -11.95 -24.59
C ALA A 297 44.07 -10.84 -23.55
N ILE A 298 42.92 -10.84 -22.86
CA ILE A 298 42.63 -9.92 -21.75
C ILE A 298 42.46 -10.75 -20.48
N MET A 299 43.15 -10.38 -19.41
CA MET A 299 43.14 -11.12 -18.14
C MET A 299 41.79 -11.05 -17.43
N ARG A 300 41.45 -12.09 -16.65
CA ARG A 300 40.29 -12.11 -15.77
C ARG A 300 40.27 -10.88 -14.87
N GLY A 301 39.15 -10.17 -14.85
CA GLY A 301 38.97 -8.98 -14.02
C GLY A 301 39.46 -7.67 -14.65
N THR A 302 40.07 -7.74 -15.83
CA THR A 302 40.37 -6.56 -16.65
C THR A 302 39.16 -6.22 -17.52
N VAL A 303 38.81 -4.93 -17.57
CA VAL A 303 37.80 -4.36 -18.46
C VAL A 303 38.52 -3.39 -19.38
N ILE A 304 38.25 -3.48 -20.68
CA ILE A 304 38.73 -2.51 -21.67
C ILE A 304 37.50 -1.83 -22.25
N GLU A 305 37.36 -0.53 -22.02
CA GLU A 305 36.16 0.21 -22.40
C GLU A 305 36.15 0.55 -23.88
N ASN A 306 37.31 0.87 -24.47
CA ASN A 306 37.35 1.41 -25.83
C ASN A 306 38.20 0.56 -26.78
N ALA A 307 37.77 0.51 -28.03
CA ALA A 307 38.57 -0.02 -29.11
C ALA A 307 38.48 0.85 -30.37
N ARG A 308 39.62 1.04 -31.03
CA ARG A 308 39.70 1.65 -32.35
C ARG A 308 40.45 0.72 -33.29
N THR A 309 39.86 0.39 -34.43
CA THR A 309 40.54 -0.39 -35.47
C THR A 309 40.73 0.44 -36.74
N GLY A 310 41.20 -0.22 -37.80
CA GLY A 310 41.96 0.42 -38.87
C GLY A 310 41.22 0.46 -40.19
N SER A 311 41.87 -0.03 -41.24
CA SER A 311 41.31 -0.07 -42.60
C SER A 311 40.96 -1.49 -43.08
N GLY A 312 40.99 -2.46 -42.17
CA GLY A 312 40.62 -3.84 -42.44
C GLY A 312 39.12 -4.05 -42.29
N ASN A 313 38.61 -5.21 -42.72
CA ASN A 313 37.25 -5.61 -42.37
C ASN A 313 37.30 -6.24 -40.98
N ASP A 314 36.96 -5.47 -39.96
CA ASP A 314 37.23 -5.76 -38.57
C ASP A 314 35.99 -6.40 -37.89
N HIS A 315 36.24 -7.33 -36.97
CA HIS A 315 35.20 -7.95 -36.15
C HIS A 315 35.46 -7.66 -34.68
N ILE A 316 34.62 -6.84 -34.05
CA ILE A 316 34.78 -6.44 -32.65
C ILE A 316 33.64 -6.99 -31.82
N THR A 317 33.93 -7.68 -30.73
CA THR A 317 32.97 -8.06 -29.68
C THR A 317 33.20 -7.18 -28.46
N GLY A 318 32.17 -6.41 -28.07
CA GLY A 318 32.17 -5.62 -26.84
C GLY A 318 32.22 -6.48 -25.57
N ASN A 319 32.20 -5.83 -24.40
CA ASN A 319 32.05 -6.47 -23.10
C ASN A 319 30.84 -5.90 -22.35
N GLU A 320 30.63 -6.34 -21.10
CA GLU A 320 29.46 -5.91 -20.32
C GLU A 320 29.57 -4.47 -19.79
N GLY A 321 30.70 -3.79 -20.01
CA GLY A 321 30.91 -2.39 -19.65
C GLY A 321 30.43 -1.44 -20.75
N ASN A 322 30.39 -0.14 -20.45
CA ASN A 322 30.04 0.89 -21.44
C ASN A 322 31.18 1.03 -22.45
N ASN A 323 30.95 0.63 -23.70
CA ASN A 323 32.00 0.62 -24.72
C ASN A 323 31.94 1.79 -25.70
N PHE A 324 33.11 2.28 -26.10
CA PHE A 324 33.27 3.12 -27.29
C PHE A 324 34.06 2.34 -28.35
N LEU A 325 33.37 1.89 -29.41
CA LEU A 325 33.96 1.07 -30.47
C LEU A 325 33.93 1.82 -31.80
N GLU A 326 35.09 2.00 -32.43
CA GLU A 326 35.25 2.70 -33.71
C GLU A 326 36.05 1.82 -34.68
N THR A 327 35.42 1.28 -35.73
CA THR A 327 36.07 0.27 -36.59
C THR A 327 36.86 0.85 -37.77
N GLY A 328 36.57 2.09 -38.17
CA GLY A 328 37.40 2.84 -39.11
C GLY A 328 36.91 2.75 -40.54
N SER A 329 37.65 2.09 -41.44
CA SER A 329 37.22 1.86 -42.82
C SER A 329 37.27 0.37 -43.12
N GLY A 330 36.35 -0.12 -43.95
CA GLY A 330 36.21 -1.56 -44.16
C GLY A 330 34.74 -1.94 -44.06
N ASP A 331 34.40 -3.18 -44.38
CA ASP A 331 33.06 -3.70 -44.06
C ASP A 331 33.16 -4.40 -42.71
N ASP A 332 32.80 -3.68 -41.64
CA ASP A 332 33.06 -4.08 -40.27
C ASP A 332 31.84 -4.73 -39.60
N THR A 333 32.10 -5.56 -38.59
CA THR A 333 31.05 -6.21 -37.79
C THR A 333 31.30 -5.99 -36.31
N ILE A 334 30.33 -5.38 -35.62
CA ILE A 334 30.40 -5.14 -34.18
C ILE A 334 29.32 -5.98 -33.49
N VAL A 335 29.73 -6.89 -32.59
CA VAL A 335 28.81 -7.60 -31.71
C VAL A 335 28.60 -6.75 -30.47
N ALA A 336 27.40 -6.15 -30.38
CA ALA A 336 27.00 -5.37 -29.21
C ALA A 336 26.85 -6.28 -27.99
N SER A 337 27.15 -5.72 -26.83
CA SER A 337 26.96 -6.37 -25.53
C SER A 337 26.00 -5.54 -24.68
N THR A 338 25.86 -5.86 -23.40
CA THR A 338 25.08 -5.04 -22.47
C THR A 338 25.87 -3.78 -22.11
N GLY A 339 25.18 -2.74 -21.62
CA GLY A 339 25.81 -1.47 -21.26
C GLY A 339 25.46 -0.32 -22.22
N ASN A 340 25.89 0.88 -21.84
CA ASN A 340 25.66 2.10 -22.62
C ASN A 340 26.79 2.30 -23.63
N ASP A 341 26.59 1.76 -24.84
CA ASP A 341 27.63 1.72 -25.87
C ASP A 341 27.50 2.85 -26.89
N THR A 342 28.62 3.23 -27.50
CA THR A 342 28.68 4.03 -28.72
C THR A 342 29.48 3.27 -29.77
N LEU A 343 28.82 2.85 -30.84
CA LEU A 343 29.35 2.00 -31.89
C LEU A 343 29.42 2.79 -33.19
N SER A 344 30.62 2.89 -33.77
CA SER A 344 30.88 3.63 -34.99
C SER A 344 31.50 2.71 -36.04
N GLY A 345 30.78 2.44 -37.13
CA GLY A 345 31.28 1.66 -38.27
C GLY A 345 32.29 2.43 -39.10
N GLY A 346 32.03 3.73 -39.28
CA GLY A 346 32.92 4.60 -40.02
C GLY A 346 32.62 4.55 -41.52
N ALA A 347 33.57 4.09 -42.33
CA ALA A 347 33.45 4.09 -43.78
C ALA A 347 33.43 2.68 -44.38
N GLY A 348 32.27 2.26 -44.85
CA GLY A 348 32.09 1.01 -45.55
C GLY A 348 30.64 0.57 -45.47
N THR A 349 30.40 -0.74 -45.46
CA THR A 349 29.09 -1.29 -45.11
C THR A 349 29.21 -2.03 -43.79
N ASP A 350 28.75 -1.38 -42.72
CA ASP A 350 29.00 -1.84 -41.36
C ASP A 350 27.76 -2.47 -40.74
N GLU A 351 27.98 -3.54 -39.96
CA GLU A 351 26.93 -4.33 -39.34
C GLU A 351 27.09 -4.37 -37.82
N VAL A 352 25.98 -4.17 -37.10
CA VAL A 352 25.91 -4.42 -35.65
C VAL A 352 25.06 -5.65 -35.39
N ILE A 353 25.57 -6.58 -34.58
CA ILE A 353 24.84 -7.76 -34.15
C ILE A 353 24.34 -7.54 -32.72
N MET A 354 23.02 -7.60 -32.55
CA MET A 354 22.31 -7.54 -31.29
C MET A 354 21.88 -8.95 -30.87
N ASN A 355 21.97 -9.27 -29.58
CA ASN A 355 21.70 -10.63 -29.09
C ASN A 355 20.20 -10.94 -28.89
N GLY A 356 19.34 -9.91 -28.80
CA GLY A 356 17.89 -10.03 -28.62
C GLY A 356 17.10 -10.04 -29.93
N ASN A 357 15.78 -10.24 -29.82
CA ASN A 357 14.86 -10.11 -30.95
C ASN A 357 14.60 -8.63 -31.25
N PHE A 358 14.17 -8.29 -32.48
CA PHE A 358 13.85 -6.90 -32.84
C PHE A 358 12.82 -6.26 -31.89
N SER A 359 11.84 -7.03 -31.42
CA SER A 359 10.78 -6.56 -30.52
C SER A 359 11.24 -6.23 -29.11
N ASP A 360 12.45 -6.67 -28.72
CA ASP A 360 12.98 -6.45 -27.37
C ASP A 360 13.55 -5.04 -27.23
N TYR A 361 13.85 -4.38 -28.35
CA TYR A 361 14.51 -3.08 -28.40
C TYR A 361 13.54 -1.93 -28.68
N LYS A 362 13.84 -0.76 -28.11
CA LYS A 362 13.24 0.51 -28.51
C LYS A 362 14.22 1.32 -29.34
N PHE A 363 13.71 2.08 -30.29
CA PHE A 363 14.52 2.84 -31.22
C PHE A 363 14.24 4.33 -31.08
N GLY A 364 15.31 5.11 -30.97
CA GLY A 364 15.27 6.55 -30.77
C GLY A 364 16.30 7.28 -31.61
N ALA A 365 16.28 8.60 -31.48
CA ALA A 365 17.16 9.49 -32.24
C ALA A 365 18.12 10.22 -31.29
N LYS A 366 19.42 10.03 -31.50
CA LYS A 366 20.49 10.85 -30.90
C LYS A 366 21.38 11.41 -32.03
N GLU A 367 22.69 11.46 -31.85
CA GLU A 367 23.63 11.80 -32.95
C GLU A 367 23.56 10.76 -34.11
N GLY A 368 23.14 9.54 -33.77
CA GLY A 368 22.75 8.49 -34.70
C GLY A 368 21.46 7.79 -34.27
N LEU A 369 21.32 6.52 -34.66
CA LEU A 369 20.24 5.67 -34.17
C LEU A 369 20.57 5.24 -32.75
N SER A 370 19.66 5.43 -31.79
CA SER A 370 19.77 4.79 -30.48
C SER A 370 18.91 3.54 -30.44
N ILE A 371 19.48 2.47 -29.90
CA ILE A 371 18.81 1.22 -29.57
C ILE A 371 18.83 1.10 -28.05
N GLU A 372 17.65 0.98 -27.43
CA GLU A 372 17.49 0.93 -25.98
C GLU A 372 16.98 -0.45 -25.56
N ASP A 373 17.63 -1.02 -24.55
CA ASP A 373 17.25 -2.28 -23.89
C ASP A 373 17.21 -2.05 -22.37
N GLY A 374 16.00 -1.94 -21.82
CA GLY A 374 15.82 -1.56 -20.42
C GLY A 374 16.40 -0.17 -20.11
N ASP A 375 17.44 -0.13 -19.27
CA ASP A 375 18.17 1.09 -18.88
C ASP A 375 19.42 1.33 -19.75
N ASP A 376 19.79 0.37 -20.59
CA ASP A 376 20.98 0.44 -21.45
C ASP A 376 20.63 1.10 -22.79
N THR A 377 21.52 1.96 -23.27
CA THR A 377 21.39 2.61 -24.57
C THR A 377 22.65 2.44 -25.41
N THR A 378 22.51 1.80 -26.57
CA THR A 378 23.53 1.71 -27.60
C THR A 378 23.28 2.75 -28.69
N VAL A 379 24.28 3.58 -29.00
CA VAL A 379 24.21 4.59 -30.08
C VAL A 379 25.00 4.11 -31.29
N LEU A 380 24.36 4.05 -32.45
CA LEU A 380 24.93 3.61 -33.72
C LEU A 380 25.24 4.80 -34.63
N LEU A 381 26.51 4.91 -35.05
CA LEU A 381 27.03 5.96 -35.92
C LEU A 381 27.64 5.35 -37.18
N GLY A 382 27.13 5.72 -38.36
CA GLY A 382 27.63 5.17 -39.63
C GLY A 382 27.55 3.64 -39.66
N ILE A 383 26.39 3.09 -39.30
CA ILE A 383 26.08 1.66 -39.38
C ILE A 383 24.95 1.49 -40.40
N GLU A 384 25.12 0.56 -41.33
CA GLU A 384 24.19 0.32 -42.44
C GLU A 384 23.26 -0.86 -42.16
N ALA A 385 23.64 -1.79 -41.28
CA ALA A 385 22.85 -2.97 -40.97
C ALA A 385 22.85 -3.30 -39.47
N VAL A 386 21.73 -3.82 -38.98
CA VAL A 386 21.62 -4.40 -37.63
C VAL A 386 21.01 -5.78 -37.74
N THR A 387 21.71 -6.79 -37.25
CA THR A 387 21.20 -8.16 -37.16
C THR A 387 20.72 -8.44 -35.74
N PHE A 388 19.52 -8.97 -35.64
CA PHE A 388 18.86 -9.39 -34.42
C PHE A 388 18.77 -10.92 -34.40
N ALA A 389 18.39 -11.51 -33.27
CA ALA A 389 18.24 -12.96 -33.14
C ALA A 389 17.16 -13.56 -34.06
N ASP A 390 16.19 -12.76 -34.51
CA ASP A 390 15.02 -13.18 -35.29
C ASP A 390 14.96 -12.59 -36.72
N GLY A 391 15.95 -11.80 -37.12
CA GLY A 391 15.98 -11.18 -38.44
C GLY A 391 17.03 -10.08 -38.58
N ALA A 392 16.98 -9.33 -39.66
CA ALA A 392 17.93 -8.23 -39.91
C ALA A 392 17.20 -6.96 -40.35
N ALA A 393 17.76 -5.82 -40.00
CA ALA A 393 17.32 -4.50 -40.41
C ALA A 393 18.39 -3.79 -41.22
N THR A 394 17.99 -3.13 -42.30
CA THR A 394 18.85 -2.17 -43.01
C THR A 394 18.53 -0.76 -42.54
N ILE A 395 19.56 0.05 -42.29
CA ILE A 395 19.46 1.45 -41.88
C ILE A 395 19.66 2.35 -43.11
N ALA A 396 18.73 3.27 -43.32
CA ALA A 396 18.89 4.37 -44.27
C ALA A 396 18.79 5.70 -43.53
N LYS A 397 19.88 6.50 -43.55
CA LYS A 397 19.93 7.81 -42.89
C LYS A 397 19.82 8.95 -43.90
N SER A 398 18.93 9.90 -43.62
CA SER A 398 18.83 11.20 -44.25
C SER A 398 19.14 12.31 -43.22
N ALA A 399 18.97 13.59 -43.59
CA ALA A 399 19.37 14.71 -42.73
C ALA A 399 18.72 14.71 -41.33
N ASN A 400 17.43 14.37 -41.23
CA ASN A 400 16.64 14.40 -39.98
C ASN A 400 15.84 13.11 -39.74
N GLU A 401 16.04 12.09 -40.58
CA GLU A 401 15.23 10.87 -40.57
C GLU A 401 16.15 9.66 -40.74
N THR A 402 15.97 8.69 -39.84
CA THR A 402 16.60 7.38 -39.92
C THR A 402 15.51 6.34 -40.11
N THR A 403 15.53 5.64 -41.22
CA THR A 403 14.60 4.54 -41.53
C THR A 403 15.29 3.21 -41.26
N LEU A 404 14.67 2.38 -40.43
CA LEU A 404 15.02 0.98 -40.25
C LEU A 404 14.01 0.14 -41.01
N SER A 405 14.50 -0.67 -41.95
CA SER A 405 13.66 -1.64 -42.67
C SER A 405 13.99 -3.03 -42.17
N TYR A 406 13.15 -3.57 -41.30
CA TYR A 406 13.36 -4.88 -40.66
C TYR A 406 12.63 -5.99 -41.43
N ILE A 407 13.33 -7.11 -41.60
CA ILE A 407 12.83 -8.33 -42.24
C ILE A 407 13.04 -9.49 -41.25
N ALA A 408 11.96 -9.97 -40.65
CA ALA A 408 11.96 -11.23 -39.91
C ALA A 408 11.95 -12.39 -40.90
N ASP A 409 12.81 -13.40 -40.69
CA ASP A 409 13.03 -14.63 -41.49
C ASP A 409 11.93 -14.97 -42.54
N GLY A 410 11.88 -14.18 -43.61
CA GLY A 410 11.12 -14.42 -44.83
C GLY A 410 9.71 -13.81 -45.01
N GLU A 411 9.02 -13.22 -44.03
CA GLU A 411 7.58 -12.91 -44.22
C GLU A 411 7.00 -11.65 -43.55
N THR A 412 7.73 -10.93 -42.67
CA THR A 412 7.18 -9.71 -42.02
C THR A 412 8.06 -8.50 -42.26
N PHE A 413 7.54 -7.50 -42.98
CA PHE A 413 8.14 -6.17 -43.10
C PHE A 413 7.58 -5.27 -42.02
N VAL A 414 8.47 -4.76 -41.16
CA VAL A 414 8.19 -3.60 -40.31
C VAL A 414 9.19 -2.53 -40.70
N SER A 415 8.71 -1.37 -41.14
CA SER A 415 9.58 -0.20 -41.27
C SER A 415 9.38 0.69 -40.06
N GLN A 416 10.46 1.08 -39.41
CA GLN A 416 10.43 2.07 -38.35
C GLN A 416 11.15 3.32 -38.82
N VAL A 417 10.49 4.46 -38.68
CA VAL A 417 11.01 5.76 -39.05
C VAL A 417 11.24 6.55 -37.78
N VAL A 418 12.51 6.83 -37.49
CA VAL A 418 12.92 7.68 -36.38
C VAL A 418 13.23 9.07 -36.94
N THR A 419 12.42 10.04 -36.56
CA THR A 419 12.61 11.46 -36.91
C THR A 419 13.13 12.22 -35.71
N SER A 420 14.16 13.04 -35.91
CA SER A 420 14.68 13.96 -34.89
C SER A 420 14.43 15.41 -35.27
N ASP A 421 14.13 16.25 -34.28
CA ASP A 421 14.10 17.70 -34.47
C ASP A 421 15.41 18.35 -34.00
N THR A 422 16.47 18.11 -34.76
CA THR A 422 17.79 18.72 -34.51
C THR A 422 17.77 20.25 -34.56
N SER A 423 16.74 20.85 -35.16
CA SER A 423 16.56 22.29 -35.28
C SER A 423 15.77 22.93 -34.13
N ASN A 424 15.19 22.11 -33.24
CA ASN A 424 14.38 22.53 -32.10
C ASN A 424 13.26 23.52 -32.50
N THR A 425 12.56 23.21 -33.60
CA THR A 425 11.45 23.99 -34.16
C THR A 425 10.07 23.48 -33.76
N GLN A 426 9.99 22.25 -33.28
CA GLN A 426 8.83 21.56 -32.74
C GLN A 426 8.88 21.60 -31.21
N ASP A 427 7.81 21.11 -30.58
CA ASP A 427 7.72 20.89 -29.12
C ASP A 427 8.14 19.48 -28.69
N TRP A 428 8.67 18.69 -29.64
CA TRP A 428 9.18 17.35 -29.44
C TRP A 428 10.60 17.20 -29.96
N THR A 429 11.37 16.35 -29.27
CA THR A 429 12.78 16.05 -29.58
C THR A 429 12.90 14.96 -30.63
N SER A 430 12.09 13.90 -30.51
CA SER A 430 12.06 12.80 -31.46
C SER A 430 10.69 12.17 -31.59
N ARG A 431 10.48 11.52 -32.73
CA ARG A 431 9.28 10.76 -33.03
C ARG A 431 9.63 9.48 -33.77
N THR A 432 9.05 8.38 -33.33
CA THR A 432 9.26 7.05 -33.90
C THR A 432 7.93 6.50 -34.40
N ASP A 433 7.79 6.36 -35.72
CA ASP A 433 6.62 5.78 -36.38
C ASP A 433 6.94 4.35 -36.84
N ALA A 434 6.08 3.37 -36.50
CA ALA A 434 6.20 2.00 -36.97
C ALA A 434 5.09 1.69 -37.98
N PHE A 435 5.45 1.07 -39.11
CA PHE A 435 4.52 0.73 -40.19
C PHE A 435 4.53 -0.77 -40.46
N ASP A 436 3.39 -1.30 -40.91
CA ASP A 436 3.31 -2.65 -41.47
C ASP A 436 3.87 -2.72 -42.91
N ALA A 437 3.85 -3.92 -43.48
CA ALA A 437 4.35 -4.20 -44.83
C ALA A 437 3.62 -3.44 -45.95
N ASP A 438 2.37 -3.01 -45.70
CA ASP A 438 1.57 -2.23 -46.65
C ASP A 438 1.78 -0.70 -46.47
N GLY A 439 2.62 -0.30 -45.51
CA GLY A 439 2.92 1.10 -45.20
C GLY A 439 1.88 1.76 -44.30
N LYS A 440 1.02 0.99 -43.62
CA LYS A 440 0.04 1.51 -42.66
C LYS A 440 0.72 1.71 -41.30
N LEU A 441 0.51 2.88 -40.71
CA LEU A 441 1.00 3.23 -39.38
C LEU A 441 0.35 2.32 -38.32
N LEU A 442 1.17 1.66 -37.52
CA LEU A 442 0.77 0.80 -36.41
C LEU A 442 0.90 1.52 -35.08
N THR A 443 2.03 2.18 -34.86
CA THR A 443 2.30 2.91 -33.63
C THR A 443 3.07 4.19 -33.91
N ARG A 444 2.91 5.17 -33.02
CA ARG A 444 3.76 6.35 -32.94
C ARG A 444 4.18 6.56 -31.50
N VAL A 445 5.46 6.82 -31.30
CA VAL A 445 6.00 7.28 -30.03
C VAL A 445 6.60 8.66 -30.22
N THR A 446 6.15 9.65 -29.46
CA THR A 446 6.65 11.03 -29.50
C THR A 446 7.28 11.37 -28.15
N VAL A 447 8.52 11.85 -28.17
CA VAL A 447 9.24 12.32 -26.98
C VAL A 447 9.25 13.85 -26.98
N PHE A 448 8.55 14.47 -26.05
CA PHE A 448 8.39 15.92 -25.95
C PHE A 448 9.60 16.61 -25.29
N ASP A 449 9.80 17.89 -25.58
CA ASP A 449 10.86 18.72 -24.98
C ASP A 449 10.73 18.84 -23.45
N ASP A 450 9.51 18.70 -22.93
CA ASP A 450 9.21 18.72 -21.50
C ASP A 450 9.37 17.35 -20.81
N GLY A 451 9.84 16.34 -21.56
CA GLY A 451 10.09 14.98 -21.08
C GLY A 451 8.85 14.09 -21.01
N ARG A 452 7.69 14.54 -21.52
CA ARG A 452 6.56 13.63 -21.72
C ARG A 452 6.84 12.68 -22.88
N ILE A 453 6.36 11.45 -22.76
CA ILE A 453 6.35 10.47 -23.84
C ILE A 453 4.90 10.15 -24.15
N ASP A 454 4.50 10.32 -25.42
CA ASP A 454 3.19 9.93 -25.91
C ASP A 454 3.31 8.70 -26.81
N LYS A 455 2.55 7.66 -26.50
CA LYS A 455 2.43 6.45 -27.31
C LYS A 455 1.02 6.33 -27.86
N GLU A 456 0.94 6.34 -29.18
CA GLU A 456 -0.27 6.19 -29.98
C GLU A 456 -0.29 4.82 -30.68
N ASP A 457 -1.35 4.03 -30.51
CA ASP A 457 -1.56 2.75 -31.21
C ASP A 457 -2.74 2.86 -32.21
N PHE A 458 -2.56 2.34 -33.43
CA PHE A 458 -3.51 2.43 -34.55
C PHE A 458 -3.91 1.02 -35.04
N THR A 459 -5.22 0.76 -35.21
CA THR A 459 -5.72 -0.56 -35.66
C THR A 459 -6.61 -0.51 -36.92
N GLY A 460 -7.17 0.65 -37.29
CA GLY A 460 -8.12 0.80 -38.40
C GLY A 460 -7.49 0.71 -39.82
N PRO A 461 -8.18 0.12 -40.81
CA PRO A 461 -7.65 -0.06 -42.17
C PRO A 461 -7.42 1.24 -42.97
N ASP A 462 -8.03 2.35 -42.57
CA ASP A 462 -7.87 3.70 -43.12
C ASP A 462 -8.43 4.67 -42.06
N ASP A 463 -7.63 5.18 -41.11
CA ASP A 463 -8.17 5.84 -39.91
C ASP A 463 -8.11 7.39 -39.95
N PRO A 464 -9.21 8.10 -40.32
CA PRO A 464 -9.33 9.55 -40.14
C PRO A 464 -9.70 9.97 -38.70
N GLY A 465 -9.81 9.03 -37.75
CA GLY A 465 -10.34 9.23 -36.39
C GLY A 465 -9.31 9.39 -35.27
N GLY A 466 -8.02 9.14 -35.53
CA GLY A 466 -6.93 9.25 -34.53
C GLY A 466 -6.50 7.91 -33.94
N PRO A 467 -5.70 7.88 -32.86
CA PRO A 467 -5.23 6.64 -32.25
C PRO A 467 -6.33 5.89 -31.50
N THR A 468 -6.29 4.55 -31.56
CA THR A 468 -7.19 3.69 -30.78
C THR A 468 -6.82 3.61 -29.30
N THR A 469 -5.52 3.71 -28.99
CA THR A 469 -5.02 3.89 -27.63
C THR A 469 -3.98 5.00 -27.65
N GLU A 470 -4.10 5.94 -26.70
CA GLU A 470 -3.14 7.03 -26.49
C GLU A 470 -2.68 6.95 -25.04
N THR A 471 -1.38 6.89 -24.81
CA THR A 471 -0.79 6.82 -23.46
C THR A 471 0.30 7.87 -23.31
N LEU A 472 0.04 8.87 -22.48
CA LEU A 472 1.03 9.85 -22.08
C LEU A 472 1.68 9.43 -20.76
N VAL A 473 3.00 9.53 -20.70
CA VAL A 473 3.82 9.29 -19.51
C VAL A 473 4.61 10.56 -19.21
N ASP A 474 4.56 11.04 -17.97
CA ASP A 474 5.40 12.14 -17.49
C ASP A 474 6.64 11.58 -16.80
N THR A 475 7.77 11.60 -17.50
CA THR A 475 9.03 11.08 -16.95
C THR A 475 9.78 12.10 -16.08
N THR A 476 9.37 13.37 -16.08
CA THR A 476 10.07 14.47 -15.39
C THR A 476 9.34 14.95 -14.14
N GLY A 477 8.11 14.50 -13.90
CA GLY A 477 7.28 14.90 -12.76
C GLY A 477 6.86 16.37 -12.82
N THR A 478 6.66 16.88 -14.04
CA THR A 478 6.22 18.27 -14.28
C THR A 478 4.70 18.42 -14.21
N GLN A 479 3.97 17.32 -14.35
CA GLN A 479 2.53 17.21 -14.23
C GLN A 479 2.13 16.83 -12.81
N LYS A 480 0.82 16.70 -12.58
CA LYS A 480 0.25 16.16 -11.31
C LYS A 480 -0.18 14.70 -11.46
N TRP A 481 0.23 14.10 -12.57
CA TRP A 481 -0.14 12.76 -13.00
C TRP A 481 1.11 12.11 -13.59
N GLU A 482 1.25 10.82 -13.34
CA GLU A 482 2.36 10.00 -13.84
C GLU A 482 2.02 9.47 -15.23
N THR A 483 0.79 8.99 -15.40
CA THR A 483 0.31 8.44 -16.66
C THR A 483 -1.13 8.85 -16.95
N TRP A 484 -1.42 9.01 -18.24
CA TRP A 484 -2.76 9.26 -18.75
C TRP A 484 -3.00 8.40 -19.98
N THR A 485 -3.98 7.49 -19.89
CA THR A 485 -4.35 6.59 -20.98
C THR A 485 -5.77 6.88 -21.45
N GLN A 486 -5.99 6.84 -22.76
CA GLN A 486 -7.30 6.85 -23.38
C GLN A 486 -7.44 5.68 -24.34
N THR A 487 -8.66 5.13 -24.42
CA THR A 487 -9.01 4.13 -25.43
C THR A 487 -10.25 4.58 -26.19
N ARG A 488 -10.18 4.44 -27.51
CA ARG A 488 -11.26 4.78 -28.46
C ARG A 488 -11.66 3.54 -29.24
N ASP A 489 -12.89 3.52 -29.72
CA ASP A 489 -13.33 2.52 -30.69
C ASP A 489 -12.83 2.86 -32.11
N GLU A 490 -13.14 1.98 -33.06
CA GLU A 490 -12.80 2.11 -34.49
C GLU A 490 -13.39 3.36 -35.17
N ASN A 491 -14.33 4.06 -34.53
CA ASN A 491 -14.92 5.31 -35.03
C ASN A 491 -14.38 6.55 -34.30
N GLY A 492 -13.37 6.39 -33.43
CA GLY A 492 -12.76 7.48 -32.64
C GLY A 492 -13.56 7.90 -31.41
N ILE A 493 -14.62 7.17 -31.04
CA ILE A 493 -15.44 7.49 -29.86
C ILE A 493 -14.71 6.98 -28.62
N LEU A 494 -14.53 7.86 -27.63
CA LEU A 494 -13.89 7.54 -26.36
C LEU A 494 -14.67 6.46 -25.61
N GLN A 495 -13.98 5.39 -25.18
CA GLN A 495 -14.52 4.25 -24.43
C GLN A 495 -14.07 4.29 -22.98
N SER A 496 -12.80 4.66 -22.74
CA SER A 496 -12.24 4.80 -21.40
C SER A 496 -11.18 5.89 -21.33
N SER A 497 -10.99 6.45 -20.15
CA SER A 497 -9.83 7.25 -19.81
C SER A 497 -9.36 6.91 -18.39
N GLU A 498 -8.07 6.63 -18.24
CA GLU A 498 -7.44 6.34 -16.97
C GLU A 498 -6.33 7.36 -16.69
N ILE A 499 -6.30 7.90 -15.47
CA ILE A 499 -5.25 8.82 -15.02
C ILE A 499 -4.68 8.27 -13.71
N VAL A 500 -3.37 8.06 -13.68
CA VAL A 500 -2.62 7.78 -12.45
C VAL A 500 -2.04 9.08 -11.95
N MET A 501 -2.49 9.54 -10.79
CA MET A 501 -2.03 10.78 -10.15
C MET A 501 -0.80 10.52 -9.28
N ASP A 502 0.07 11.53 -9.10
CA ASP A 502 1.27 11.41 -8.25
C ASP A 502 0.95 11.13 -6.77
N ASP A 503 -0.28 11.41 -6.33
CA ASP A 503 -0.76 11.12 -4.98
C ASP A 503 -1.26 9.67 -4.81
N GLY A 504 -1.08 8.82 -5.83
CA GLY A 504 -1.50 7.43 -5.84
C GLY A 504 -2.97 7.20 -6.18
N VAL A 505 -3.71 8.26 -6.52
CA VAL A 505 -5.11 8.14 -6.95
C VAL A 505 -5.16 7.71 -8.41
N VAL A 506 -5.71 6.53 -8.67
CA VAL A 506 -6.04 6.06 -10.02
C VAL A 506 -7.49 6.40 -10.33
N ARG A 507 -7.72 7.19 -11.38
CA ARG A 507 -9.07 7.58 -11.84
C ARG A 507 -9.38 6.94 -13.18
N THR A 508 -10.39 6.08 -13.21
CA THR A 508 -10.85 5.42 -14.44
C THR A 508 -12.26 5.91 -14.75
N THR A 509 -12.44 6.55 -15.90
CA THR A 509 -13.74 6.96 -16.44
C THR A 509 -14.11 6.07 -17.61
N VAL A 510 -15.30 5.47 -17.58
CA VAL A 510 -15.87 4.66 -18.66
C VAL A 510 -16.95 5.46 -19.37
N TYR A 511 -16.94 5.42 -20.69
CA TYR A 511 -17.89 6.13 -21.54
C TYR A 511 -18.81 5.14 -22.26
N THR A 512 -20.05 5.54 -22.49
CA THR A 512 -21.01 4.81 -23.33
C THR A 512 -21.52 5.79 -24.36
N ASP A 513 -21.33 5.48 -25.64
CA ASP A 513 -21.64 6.37 -26.77
C ASP A 513 -21.04 7.79 -26.62
N GLY A 514 -19.84 7.88 -26.04
CA GLY A 514 -19.12 9.15 -25.81
C GLY A 514 -19.57 9.96 -24.59
N VAL A 515 -20.54 9.47 -23.82
CA VAL A 515 -21.00 10.09 -22.57
C VAL A 515 -20.43 9.34 -21.38
N ALA A 516 -19.87 10.04 -20.39
CA ALA A 516 -19.36 9.41 -19.17
C ALA A 516 -20.49 8.62 -18.48
N SER A 517 -20.23 7.35 -18.16
CA SER A 517 -21.18 6.43 -17.50
C SER A 517 -20.80 6.21 -16.04
N THR A 518 -19.52 5.94 -15.78
CA THR A 518 -18.96 5.77 -14.43
C THR A 518 -17.57 6.36 -14.34
N LEU A 519 -17.26 7.01 -13.22
CA LEU A 519 -15.90 7.36 -12.82
C LEU A 519 -15.59 6.65 -11.51
N THR A 520 -14.52 5.87 -11.49
CA THR A 520 -14.00 5.20 -10.30
C THR A 520 -12.68 5.85 -9.95
N ALA A 521 -12.49 6.20 -8.69
CA ALA A 521 -11.21 6.64 -8.16
C ALA A 521 -10.81 5.75 -6.99
N VAL A 522 -9.58 5.25 -7.01
CA VAL A 522 -9.02 4.41 -5.94
C VAL A 522 -7.75 5.08 -5.44
N ASP A 523 -7.65 5.25 -4.12
CA ASP A 523 -6.46 5.81 -3.47
C ASP A 523 -5.53 4.65 -3.07
N THR A 524 -4.54 4.38 -3.91
CA THR A 524 -3.64 3.23 -3.72
C THR A 524 -2.54 3.49 -2.67
N LEU A 525 -2.24 4.77 -2.39
CA LEU A 525 -1.22 5.19 -1.42
C LEU A 525 -1.82 5.69 -0.11
N ASN A 526 -3.15 5.68 0.02
CA ASN A 526 -3.87 6.12 1.21
C ASN A 526 -3.54 7.58 1.59
N ALA A 527 -3.41 8.45 0.59
CA ALA A 527 -3.14 9.88 0.74
C ALA A 527 -4.35 10.69 1.23
N HIS A 528 -5.57 10.13 1.09
CA HIS A 528 -6.84 10.74 1.43
C HIS A 528 -7.53 10.00 2.59
N SER A 529 -8.63 10.56 3.11
CA SER A 529 -9.45 9.93 4.16
C SER A 529 -10.43 8.87 3.65
N TRP A 530 -10.41 8.62 2.34
CA TRP A 530 -11.24 7.67 1.62
C TRP A 530 -10.34 6.73 0.82
N SER A 531 -10.77 5.48 0.66
CA SER A 531 -10.05 4.44 -0.08
C SER A 531 -10.52 4.37 -1.53
N SER A 532 -11.79 4.66 -1.77
CA SER A 532 -12.35 4.74 -3.12
C SER A 532 -13.57 5.65 -3.19
N TYR A 533 -13.84 6.22 -4.35
CA TYR A 533 -15.17 6.74 -4.66
C TYR A 533 -15.58 6.43 -6.10
N VAL A 534 -16.86 6.16 -6.29
CA VAL A 534 -17.48 5.81 -7.57
C VAL A 534 -18.60 6.79 -7.85
N VAL A 535 -18.51 7.46 -9.00
CA VAL A 535 -19.53 8.37 -9.52
C VAL A 535 -20.23 7.66 -10.67
N ALA A 536 -21.55 7.58 -10.60
CA ALA A 536 -22.38 7.11 -11.70
C ALA A 536 -23.13 8.29 -12.33
N TYR A 537 -23.18 8.28 -13.65
CA TYR A 537 -23.87 9.27 -14.46
C TYR A 537 -25.08 8.64 -15.15
N ASP A 538 -26.10 9.43 -15.44
CA ASP A 538 -27.24 8.99 -16.25
C ASP A 538 -26.93 9.06 -17.76
N SER A 539 -27.90 8.66 -18.60
CA SER A 539 -27.74 8.65 -20.06
C SER A 539 -27.51 10.03 -20.69
N THR A 540 -27.68 11.12 -19.93
CA THR A 540 -27.39 12.49 -20.37
C THR A 540 -26.04 13.00 -19.88
N GLY A 541 -25.33 12.21 -19.07
CA GLY A 541 -24.07 12.59 -18.43
C GLY A 541 -24.25 13.38 -17.14
N ALA A 542 -25.48 13.50 -16.61
CA ALA A 542 -25.72 14.16 -15.34
C ALA A 542 -25.44 13.21 -14.17
N LEU A 543 -25.02 13.77 -13.03
CA LEU A 543 -24.68 13.02 -11.83
C LEU A 543 -25.91 12.28 -11.28
N ALA A 544 -25.87 10.94 -11.24
CA ALA A 544 -26.94 10.10 -10.71
C ALA A 544 -26.64 9.66 -9.26
N SER A 545 -25.41 9.21 -8.99
CA SER A 545 -24.99 8.83 -7.64
C SER A 545 -23.48 8.98 -7.42
N ASN A 546 -23.10 9.11 -6.15
CA ASN A 546 -21.71 9.06 -5.69
C ASN A 546 -21.63 8.13 -4.47
N THR A 547 -20.85 7.07 -4.57
CA THR A 547 -20.53 6.13 -3.49
C THR A 547 -19.08 6.36 -3.07
N MET A 548 -18.85 6.66 -1.79
CA MET A 548 -17.51 6.90 -1.26
C MET A 548 -17.23 5.97 -0.08
N THR A 549 -16.14 5.22 -0.16
CA THR A 549 -15.68 4.31 0.90
C THR A 549 -14.61 5.03 1.71
N LEU A 550 -14.89 5.26 3.00
CA LEU A 550 -13.98 5.91 3.94
C LEU A 550 -13.00 4.90 4.53
N ASN A 551 -11.80 5.36 4.88
CA ASN A 551 -10.80 4.54 5.57
C ASN A 551 -11.26 4.06 6.96
N SER A 552 -12.32 4.68 7.49
CA SER A 552 -12.99 4.23 8.72
C SER A 552 -13.85 2.97 8.52
N GLY A 553 -13.97 2.45 7.30
CA GLY A 553 -14.88 1.32 6.99
C GLY A 553 -16.33 1.74 6.76
N VAL A 554 -16.60 3.03 6.55
CA VAL A 554 -17.94 3.55 6.27
C VAL A 554 -18.12 3.75 4.78
N GLU A 555 -19.15 3.16 4.20
CA GLU A 555 -19.58 3.45 2.83
C GLU A 555 -20.66 4.54 2.85
N ARG A 556 -20.47 5.61 2.07
CA ARG A 556 -21.43 6.71 1.94
C ARG A 556 -21.94 6.82 0.52
N VAL A 557 -23.22 6.49 0.31
CA VAL A 557 -23.93 6.61 -0.96
C VAL A 557 -24.77 7.88 -0.97
N THR A 558 -24.53 8.76 -1.94
CA THR A 558 -25.33 9.95 -2.21
C THR A 558 -26.03 9.80 -3.55
N THR A 559 -27.34 10.02 -3.59
CA THR A 559 -28.14 9.95 -4.82
C THR A 559 -28.67 11.34 -5.18
N TYR A 560 -28.82 11.55 -6.49
CA TYR A 560 -29.22 12.82 -7.07
C TYR A 560 -30.37 12.61 -8.06
N THR A 561 -31.20 13.63 -8.22
CA THR A 561 -32.23 13.70 -9.26
C THR A 561 -32.26 15.12 -9.77
N ASP A 562 -32.11 15.31 -11.09
CA ASP A 562 -32.01 16.62 -11.73
C ASP A 562 -30.93 17.54 -11.09
N GLY A 563 -29.81 16.95 -10.67
CA GLY A 563 -28.70 17.65 -10.02
C GLY A 563 -28.92 18.01 -8.54
N VAL A 564 -30.09 17.73 -7.98
CA VAL A 564 -30.41 17.97 -6.56
C VAL A 564 -30.19 16.69 -5.76
N ARG A 565 -29.54 16.81 -4.59
CA ARG A 565 -29.33 15.71 -3.66
C ARG A 565 -30.67 15.24 -3.10
N THR A 566 -30.98 13.95 -3.18
CA THR A 566 -32.25 13.37 -2.69
C THR A 566 -32.06 12.48 -1.46
N ARG A 567 -30.97 11.70 -1.38
CA ARG A 567 -30.67 10.83 -0.24
C ARG A 567 -29.17 10.66 -0.02
N VAL A 568 -28.75 10.65 1.24
CA VAL A 568 -27.41 10.24 1.69
C VAL A 568 -27.57 9.09 2.66
N THR A 569 -26.94 7.96 2.38
CA THR A 569 -26.91 6.80 3.28
C THR A 569 -25.46 6.50 3.60
N SER A 570 -25.11 6.52 4.88
CA SER A 570 -23.83 6.00 5.39
C SER A 570 -24.08 4.66 6.07
N THR A 571 -23.31 3.65 5.71
CA THR A 571 -23.38 2.30 6.28
C THR A 571 -22.02 1.96 6.87
N ASP A 572 -21.98 1.47 8.11
CA ASP A 572 -20.75 0.97 8.73
C ASP A 572 -20.47 -0.47 8.27
N VAL A 573 -19.96 -0.62 7.06
CA VAL A 573 -19.69 -1.95 6.47
C VAL A 573 -18.57 -2.71 7.18
N ALA A 574 -17.79 -2.05 8.04
CA ALA A 574 -16.73 -2.67 8.83
C ALA A 574 -17.15 -3.10 10.24
N GLU A 575 -18.36 -2.73 10.68
CA GLU A 575 -18.90 -3.10 12.00
C GLU A 575 -18.00 -2.65 13.18
N VAL A 576 -17.49 -1.41 13.13
CA VAL A 576 -16.55 -0.85 14.12
C VAL A 576 -17.11 0.33 14.92
N LEU A 577 -18.23 0.89 14.47
CA LEU A 577 -18.94 2.00 15.09
C LEU A 577 -20.18 1.47 15.80
N ALA A 578 -20.70 2.22 16.77
CA ALA A 578 -21.90 1.85 17.52
C ALA A 578 -23.21 2.10 16.75
N TRP A 579 -23.14 2.15 15.41
CA TRP A 579 -24.28 2.42 14.54
C TRP A 579 -24.12 1.70 13.20
N GLU A 580 -25.21 1.14 12.71
CA GLU A 580 -25.25 0.33 11.48
C GLU A 580 -25.44 1.23 10.26
N THR A 581 -26.49 2.07 10.28
CA THR A 581 -26.77 2.99 9.16
C THR A 581 -27.21 4.38 9.62
N LYS A 582 -26.87 5.38 8.79
CA LYS A 582 -27.34 6.76 8.90
C LYS A 582 -27.91 7.20 7.57
N THR A 583 -29.21 7.45 7.53
CA THR A 583 -29.90 7.91 6.32
C THR A 583 -30.39 9.34 6.49
N GLN A 584 -30.17 10.18 5.48
CA GLN A 584 -30.76 11.50 5.36
C GLN A 584 -31.53 11.61 4.05
N THR A 585 -32.75 12.12 4.09
CA THR A 585 -33.55 12.40 2.89
C THR A 585 -33.80 13.89 2.74
N TYR A 586 -33.89 14.32 1.49
CA TYR A 586 -33.98 15.73 1.11
C TYR A 586 -35.19 15.94 0.20
N ASP A 587 -35.80 17.11 0.28
CA ASP A 587 -36.88 17.50 -0.63
C ASP A 587 -36.33 17.90 -2.02
N SER A 588 -37.24 18.28 -2.93
CA SER A 588 -36.89 18.72 -4.29
C SER A 588 -36.09 20.02 -4.34
N SER A 589 -35.95 20.75 -3.23
CA SER A 589 -35.10 21.94 -3.11
C SER A 589 -33.70 21.63 -2.56
N GLY A 590 -33.47 20.38 -2.12
CA GLY A 590 -32.25 19.96 -1.44
C GLY A 590 -32.25 20.29 0.06
N THR A 591 -33.41 20.58 0.66
CA THR A 591 -33.54 20.81 2.11
C THR A 591 -33.78 19.49 2.83
N LEU A 592 -33.12 19.29 3.98
CA LEU A 592 -33.24 18.07 4.79
C LEU A 592 -34.69 17.88 5.30
N LEU A 593 -35.28 16.72 5.02
CA LEU A 593 -36.61 16.31 5.48
C LEU A 593 -36.53 15.39 6.70
N GLU A 594 -35.61 14.43 6.66
CA GLU A 594 -35.51 13.40 7.68
C GLU A 594 -34.06 12.98 7.88
N SER A 595 -33.70 12.67 9.13
CA SER A 595 -32.47 11.98 9.49
C SER A 595 -32.81 10.77 10.34
N ARG A 596 -32.45 9.59 9.87
CA ARG A 596 -32.61 8.28 10.54
C ARG A 596 -31.25 7.71 10.91
N VAL A 597 -31.12 7.21 12.13
CA VAL A 597 -29.92 6.55 12.64
C VAL A 597 -30.34 5.23 13.27
N ASP A 598 -29.84 4.13 12.70
CA ASP A 598 -30.01 2.79 13.25
C ASP A 598 -28.75 2.43 14.03
N LEU A 599 -28.91 2.05 15.30
CA LEU A 599 -27.84 1.63 16.20
C LEU A 599 -27.77 0.10 16.24
N ASP A 600 -26.58 -0.46 16.47
CA ASP A 600 -26.36 -1.93 16.47
C ASP A 600 -27.11 -2.66 17.58
N ASN A 601 -27.62 -1.91 18.56
CA ASN A 601 -28.40 -2.43 19.68
C ASN A 601 -29.91 -2.37 19.43
N GLY A 602 -30.35 -2.31 18.17
CA GLY A 602 -31.77 -2.31 17.79
C GLY A 602 -32.52 -1.00 18.04
N ILE A 603 -31.84 0.03 18.58
CA ILE A 603 -32.42 1.35 18.77
C ILE A 603 -32.36 2.13 17.44
N CYS A 604 -33.52 2.57 16.97
CA CYS A 604 -33.62 3.46 15.81
C CYS A 604 -34.04 4.86 16.26
N ARG A 605 -33.34 5.90 15.77
CA ARG A 605 -33.67 7.30 16.01
C ARG A 605 -33.98 8.02 14.72
N GLU A 606 -35.22 8.48 14.60
CA GLU A 606 -35.72 9.27 13.49
C GLU A 606 -35.91 10.72 13.92
N THR A 607 -35.44 11.66 13.10
CA THR A 607 -35.63 13.09 13.31
C THR A 607 -36.27 13.68 12.07
N ALA A 608 -37.46 14.25 12.23
CA ALA A 608 -38.14 14.98 11.17
C ALA A 608 -37.75 16.47 11.20
N PHE A 609 -37.64 17.05 10.01
CA PHE A 609 -37.33 18.45 9.79
C PHE A 609 -38.38 19.10 8.90
N GLU A 610 -38.67 20.36 9.16
CA GLU A 610 -39.49 21.21 8.29
C GLU A 610 -38.79 22.57 8.16
N ASN A 611 -38.53 23.01 6.93
CA ASN A 611 -37.77 24.24 6.64
C ASN A 611 -36.42 24.32 7.40
N GLY A 612 -35.72 23.19 7.52
CA GLY A 612 -34.43 23.08 8.23
C GLY A 612 -34.52 23.08 9.76
N ARG A 613 -35.72 23.13 10.36
CA ARG A 613 -35.92 23.06 11.82
C ARG A 613 -36.42 21.68 12.23
N LYS A 614 -35.93 21.17 13.36
CA LYS A 614 -36.38 19.90 13.95
C LYS A 614 -37.82 20.03 14.43
N THR A 615 -38.72 19.18 13.94
CA THR A 615 -40.14 19.14 14.34
C THR A 615 -40.43 17.98 15.28
N SER A 616 -39.76 16.85 15.12
CA SER A 616 -39.89 15.71 16.03
C SER A 616 -38.63 14.85 16.08
N VAL A 617 -38.49 14.12 17.19
CA VAL A 617 -37.54 13.01 17.34
C VAL A 617 -38.32 11.82 17.84
N THR A 618 -38.32 10.73 17.09
CA THR A 618 -38.86 9.43 17.52
C THR A 618 -37.69 8.49 17.75
N THR A 619 -37.72 7.77 18.87
CA THR A 619 -36.80 6.69 19.16
C THR A 619 -37.62 5.42 19.38
N THR A 620 -37.27 4.37 18.66
CA THR A 620 -37.88 3.05 18.78
C THR A 620 -36.83 2.05 19.23
N ASP A 621 -37.26 1.04 19.96
CA ASP A 621 -36.40 -0.01 20.49
C ASP A 621 -36.92 -1.37 20.00
N ALA A 622 -36.33 -1.88 18.93
CA ALA A 622 -36.76 -3.14 18.33
C ALA A 622 -36.25 -4.37 19.11
N ASP A 623 -35.17 -4.21 19.87
CA ASP A 623 -34.48 -5.29 20.59
C ASP A 623 -34.83 -5.34 22.09
N ASP A 624 -35.79 -4.52 22.53
CA ASP A 624 -36.38 -4.54 23.89
C ASP A 624 -35.33 -4.36 25.01
N ILE A 625 -34.41 -3.39 24.82
CA ILE A 625 -33.33 -3.08 25.78
C ILE A 625 -33.80 -2.08 26.85
N MET A 626 -34.67 -1.16 26.45
CA MET A 626 -35.27 -0.14 27.27
C MET A 626 -36.51 -0.69 27.98
N ARG A 627 -37.12 0.14 28.84
CA ARG A 627 -38.41 -0.19 29.47
C ARG A 627 -39.59 0.37 28.68
N TRP A 628 -39.36 0.66 27.41
CA TRP A 628 -40.29 1.29 26.50
C TRP A 628 -39.97 0.88 25.06
N THR A 629 -41.01 0.72 24.26
CA THR A 629 -40.92 0.33 22.84
C THR A 629 -40.77 1.55 21.93
N SER A 630 -41.39 2.68 22.29
CA SER A 630 -41.27 3.93 21.53
C SER A 630 -41.30 5.17 22.42
N HIS A 631 -40.54 6.19 22.02
CA HIS A 631 -40.47 7.49 22.68
C HIS A 631 -40.37 8.59 21.62
N THR A 632 -41.37 9.47 21.57
CA THR A 632 -41.40 10.63 20.64
C THR A 632 -41.40 11.94 21.41
N VAL A 633 -40.64 12.92 20.91
CA VAL A 633 -40.64 14.32 21.39
C VAL A 633 -40.95 15.23 20.21
N ARG A 634 -41.92 16.13 20.36
CA ARG A 634 -42.28 17.14 19.35
C ARG A 634 -41.85 18.53 19.79
N PHE A 635 -41.47 19.35 18.82
CA PHE A 635 -40.93 20.69 19.03
C PHE A 635 -41.75 21.74 18.28
N ASP A 636 -41.78 22.96 18.79
CA ASP A 636 -42.34 24.12 18.11
C ASP A 636 -41.31 24.78 17.17
N ALA A 637 -41.70 25.89 16.53
CA ALA A 637 -40.85 26.65 15.63
C ALA A 637 -39.62 27.28 16.30
N ASP A 638 -39.66 27.48 17.63
CA ASP A 638 -38.57 28.04 18.43
C ASP A 638 -37.66 26.93 19.02
N GLY A 639 -37.99 25.66 18.77
CA GLY A 639 -37.24 24.49 19.23
C GLY A 639 -37.54 24.09 20.67
N GLN A 640 -38.60 24.63 21.29
CA GLN A 640 -39.06 24.19 22.60
C GLN A 640 -39.92 22.94 22.47
N ARG A 641 -39.93 22.10 23.52
CA ARG A 641 -40.76 20.89 23.54
C ARG A 641 -42.23 21.27 23.68
N VAL A 642 -43.08 20.65 22.87
CA VAL A 642 -44.55 20.84 22.91
C VAL A 642 -45.23 19.59 23.47
N SER A 643 -44.75 18.41 23.07
CA SER A 643 -45.23 17.15 23.64
C SER A 643 -44.16 16.07 23.69
N GLN A 644 -44.35 15.11 24.60
CA GLN A 644 -43.58 13.89 24.72
C GLN A 644 -44.56 12.72 24.86
N SER A 645 -44.44 11.69 24.01
CA SER A 645 -45.22 10.45 24.13
C SER A 645 -44.29 9.26 24.29
N MET A 646 -44.64 8.29 25.13
CA MET A 646 -43.86 7.07 25.38
C MET A 646 -44.81 5.88 25.54
N VAL A 647 -44.46 4.74 24.94
CA VAL A 647 -45.16 3.46 25.13
C VAL A 647 -44.24 2.55 25.92
N LEU A 648 -44.63 2.21 27.15
CA LEU A 648 -43.90 1.34 28.05
C LEU A 648 -44.20 -0.14 27.74
N ASP A 649 -43.24 -1.04 28.01
CA ASP A 649 -43.41 -2.48 27.70
C ASP A 649 -44.42 -3.18 28.62
N ASN A 650 -44.87 -2.50 29.67
CA ASN A 650 -45.94 -2.96 30.55
C ASN A 650 -47.34 -2.48 30.10
N GLY A 651 -47.51 -2.15 28.82
CA GLY A 651 -48.79 -1.74 28.23
C GLY A 651 -49.22 -0.29 28.50
N LEU A 652 -48.45 0.47 29.29
CA LEU A 652 -48.82 1.86 29.64
C LEU A 652 -48.36 2.87 28.58
N GLY A 653 -49.28 3.71 28.11
CA GLY A 653 -48.98 4.90 27.33
C GLY A 653 -48.82 6.12 28.24
N ILE A 654 -47.75 6.90 28.05
CA ILE A 654 -47.54 8.18 28.76
C ILE A 654 -47.48 9.30 27.73
N GLU A 655 -48.31 10.33 27.90
CA GLU A 655 -48.26 11.56 27.12
C GLU A 655 -48.06 12.76 28.05
N LYS A 656 -47.10 13.63 27.72
CA LYS A 656 -46.85 14.89 28.41
C LYS A 656 -47.04 16.04 27.45
N ALA A 657 -47.86 17.02 27.83
CA ALA A 657 -47.94 18.30 27.14
C ALA A 657 -47.08 19.33 27.89
N TYR A 658 -46.41 20.19 27.14
CA TYR A 658 -45.57 21.25 27.68
C TYR A 658 -46.16 22.61 27.36
N ALA A 659 -46.08 23.54 28.32
CA ALA A 659 -46.41 24.95 28.12
C ALA A 659 -45.23 25.78 28.64
N ASN A 660 -44.67 26.66 27.80
CA ASN A 660 -43.52 27.50 28.17
C ASN A 660 -42.32 26.74 28.76
N GLY A 661 -42.08 25.50 28.29
CA GLY A 661 -40.96 24.66 28.71
C GLY A 661 -41.18 23.85 30.00
N THR A 662 -42.30 24.02 30.72
CA THR A 662 -42.68 23.18 31.86
C THR A 662 -43.78 22.20 31.47
N VAL A 663 -43.87 21.07 32.19
CA VAL A 663 -44.92 20.06 31.96
C VAL A 663 -46.24 20.63 32.44
N ALA A 664 -47.20 20.81 31.54
CA ALA A 664 -48.55 21.27 31.86
C ALA A 664 -49.45 20.10 32.27
N THR A 665 -49.36 18.98 31.54
CA THR A 665 -50.12 17.77 31.85
C THR A 665 -49.27 16.51 31.67
N THR A 666 -49.60 15.47 32.42
CA THR A 666 -49.13 14.09 32.18
C THR A 666 -50.34 13.17 32.17
N SER A 667 -50.66 12.64 31.00
CA SER A 667 -51.68 11.61 30.79
C SER A 667 -51.03 10.24 30.80
N VAL A 668 -51.60 9.30 31.55
CA VAL A 668 -51.20 7.90 31.55
C VAL A 668 -52.42 7.07 31.18
N THR A 669 -52.29 6.20 30.18
CA THR A 669 -53.35 5.34 29.66
C THR A 669 -52.89 3.89 29.75
N ASP A 670 -53.79 3.00 30.16
CA ASP A 670 -53.58 1.57 30.12
C ASP A 670 -54.00 1.01 28.75
N ASN A 671 -53.06 0.95 27.80
CA ASN A 671 -53.39 0.57 26.44
C ASN A 671 -53.67 -0.94 26.30
N GLU A 672 -53.31 -1.74 27.30
CA GLU A 672 -53.43 -3.20 27.29
C GLU A 672 -54.41 -3.76 28.33
N ASP A 673 -55.13 -2.89 29.07
CA ASP A 673 -56.14 -3.28 30.08
C ASP A 673 -55.57 -4.23 31.16
N LEU A 674 -54.40 -3.87 31.72
CA LEU A 674 -53.66 -4.63 32.75
C LEU A 674 -53.92 -4.15 34.19
N TYR A 675 -54.45 -2.96 34.36
CA TYR A 675 -54.71 -2.29 35.63
C TYR A 675 -56.22 -2.27 35.93
N ARG A 676 -56.61 -1.72 37.08
CA ARG A 676 -58.04 -1.54 37.45
C ARG A 676 -58.56 -0.14 37.09
N TRP A 677 -57.83 0.53 36.22
CA TRP A 677 -58.07 1.89 35.79
C TRP A 677 -57.63 2.05 34.34
N ASP A 678 -58.40 2.85 33.59
CA ASP A 678 -58.23 3.06 32.16
C ASP A 678 -57.21 4.17 31.91
N SER A 679 -57.37 5.30 32.59
CA SER A 679 -56.45 6.44 32.41
C SER A 679 -56.43 7.37 33.60
N TYR A 680 -55.36 8.16 33.73
CA TYR A 680 -55.35 9.34 34.58
C TYR A 680 -54.57 10.50 33.97
N VAL A 681 -54.99 11.71 34.29
CA VAL A 681 -54.33 12.96 33.88
C VAL A 681 -53.92 13.76 35.12
N ASP A 682 -52.62 13.95 35.30
CA ASP A 682 -52.07 14.92 36.25
C ASP A 682 -51.93 16.28 35.57
N THR A 683 -52.49 17.33 36.17
CA THR A 683 -52.30 18.73 35.73
C THR A 683 -51.37 19.46 36.68
N PHE A 684 -50.47 20.30 36.16
CA PHE A 684 -49.46 21.02 36.92
C PHE A 684 -49.59 22.54 36.74
N ASP A 685 -49.14 23.29 37.74
CA ASP A 685 -48.98 24.74 37.65
C ASP A 685 -47.66 25.15 36.96
N GLU A 686 -47.46 26.46 36.79
CA GLU A 686 -46.25 27.03 36.18
C GLU A 686 -44.95 26.70 36.93
N ASN A 687 -45.04 26.36 38.22
CA ASN A 687 -43.90 25.96 39.06
C ASN A 687 -43.64 24.45 39.04
N GLY A 688 -44.43 23.68 38.29
CA GLY A 688 -44.34 22.23 38.18
C GLY A 688 -44.97 21.47 39.35
N GLN A 689 -45.79 22.13 40.16
CA GLN A 689 -46.52 21.47 41.25
C GLN A 689 -47.86 20.93 40.73
N ARG A 690 -48.22 19.70 41.10
CA ARG A 690 -49.50 19.10 40.72
C ARG A 690 -50.66 19.87 41.36
N VAL A 691 -51.64 20.26 40.54
CA VAL A 691 -52.88 20.95 40.97
C VAL A 691 -54.11 20.04 40.88
N SER A 692 -54.12 19.06 39.96
CA SER A 692 -55.18 18.05 39.91
C SER A 692 -54.68 16.69 39.42
N ARG A 693 -55.44 15.64 39.78
CA ARG A 693 -55.40 14.33 39.13
C ARG A 693 -56.82 13.89 38.81
N ASP A 694 -57.10 13.66 37.54
CA ASP A 694 -58.37 13.16 37.05
C ASP A 694 -58.16 11.69 36.65
N LEU A 695 -58.77 10.73 37.37
CA LEU A 695 -58.60 9.28 37.20
C LEU A 695 -59.91 8.66 36.68
N VAL A 696 -59.83 7.82 35.66
CA VAL A 696 -60.95 7.03 35.12
C VAL A 696 -60.70 5.56 35.45
N ASN A 697 -61.62 4.93 36.17
CA ASN A 697 -61.55 3.50 36.48
C ASN A 697 -62.34 2.67 35.46
N ASP A 698 -61.98 1.40 35.24
CA ASP A 698 -62.64 0.53 34.24
C ASP A 698 -64.12 0.28 34.54
N ASN A 699 -64.50 0.40 35.82
CA ASN A 699 -65.88 0.28 36.26
C ASN A 699 -66.72 1.55 36.00
N GLY A 700 -66.14 2.59 35.39
CA GLY A 700 -66.77 3.88 35.09
C GLY A 700 -66.81 4.87 36.25
N LEU A 701 -66.09 4.58 37.35
CA LEU A 701 -65.91 5.54 38.42
C LEU A 701 -64.82 6.56 38.07
N GLU A 702 -65.17 7.84 37.98
CA GLU A 702 -64.21 8.92 37.77
C GLU A 702 -63.83 9.57 39.11
N ILE A 703 -62.54 9.83 39.35
CA ILE A 703 -62.05 10.45 40.58
C ILE A 703 -61.16 11.65 40.25
N LYS A 704 -61.63 12.85 40.60
CA LYS A 704 -60.90 14.11 40.51
C LYS A 704 -60.34 14.54 41.86
N ASN A 705 -59.02 14.48 42.02
CA ASN A 705 -58.32 14.97 43.20
C ASN A 705 -57.76 16.38 42.92
N LEU A 706 -58.05 17.36 43.77
CA LEU A 706 -57.45 18.70 43.72
C LEU A 706 -56.38 18.84 44.80
N TYR A 707 -55.31 19.56 44.48
CA TYR A 707 -54.15 19.75 45.34
C TYR A 707 -53.81 21.23 45.51
N GLU A 708 -53.44 21.62 46.72
CA GLU A 708 -52.81 22.90 47.03
C GLU A 708 -51.54 22.65 47.85
N ASN A 709 -50.44 23.32 47.50
CA ASN A 709 -49.13 23.16 48.16
C ASN A 709 -48.69 21.69 48.33
N GLY A 710 -49.00 20.83 47.34
CA GLY A 710 -48.68 19.41 47.33
C GLY A 710 -49.58 18.51 48.20
N GLN A 711 -50.51 19.09 48.97
CA GLN A 711 -51.49 18.37 49.78
C GLN A 711 -52.83 18.28 49.05
N ARG A 712 -53.53 17.15 49.18
CA ARG A 712 -54.87 16.96 48.59
C ARG A 712 -55.88 17.76 49.41
N VAL A 713 -56.59 18.70 48.79
CA VAL A 713 -57.62 19.53 49.43
C VAL A 713 -59.04 19.05 49.12
N GLN A 714 -59.24 18.41 47.97
CA GLN A 714 -60.54 17.88 47.56
C GLN A 714 -60.40 16.58 46.76
N ALA A 715 -61.35 15.66 46.93
CA ALA A 715 -61.51 14.49 46.06
C ALA A 715 -62.98 14.33 45.68
N ILE A 716 -63.28 14.41 44.38
CA ILE A 716 -64.63 14.27 43.82
C ILE A 716 -64.67 12.93 43.11
N SER A 717 -65.54 12.02 43.54
CA SER A 717 -65.81 10.76 42.85
C SER A 717 -67.16 10.87 42.15
N THR A 718 -67.24 10.54 40.87
CA THR A 718 -68.46 10.58 40.06
C THR A 718 -68.72 9.19 39.51
N ASP A 719 -69.91 8.65 39.76
CA ASP A 719 -70.33 7.37 39.23
C ASP A 719 -71.00 7.54 37.87
N VAL A 720 -70.22 7.46 36.79
CA VAL A 720 -70.71 7.69 35.42
C VAL A 720 -71.44 6.46 34.88
N SER A 721 -71.13 5.28 35.42
CA SER A 721 -71.68 3.98 34.97
C SER A 721 -72.84 3.47 35.83
N ASP A 722 -73.29 4.23 36.82
CA ASP A 722 -74.46 3.92 37.66
C ASP A 722 -74.33 2.55 38.37
N ILE A 723 -73.16 2.29 38.98
CA ILE A 723 -72.84 1.04 39.69
C ILE A 723 -73.03 1.13 41.21
N TYR A 724 -73.04 2.34 41.76
CA TYR A 724 -73.31 2.66 43.15
C TYR A 724 -74.72 3.21 43.31
N ARG A 725 -75.12 3.50 44.56
CA ARG A 725 -76.41 4.13 44.87
C ARG A 725 -76.29 5.65 45.05
N TRP A 726 -75.25 6.22 44.44
CA TRP A 726 -74.88 7.62 44.57
C TRP A 726 -74.23 8.10 43.28
N GLU A 727 -74.52 9.34 42.90
CA GLU A 727 -74.03 9.98 41.68
C GLU A 727 -72.65 10.62 41.91
N THR A 728 -72.49 11.30 43.05
CA THR A 728 -71.24 11.99 43.40
C THR A 728 -70.88 11.87 44.87
N LEU A 729 -69.59 11.71 45.17
CA LEU A 729 -69.01 11.75 46.51
C LEU A 729 -67.83 12.72 46.53
N THR A 730 -67.99 13.85 47.19
CA THR A 730 -66.96 14.87 47.39
C THR A 730 -66.39 14.79 48.80
N LYS A 731 -65.07 14.74 48.94
CA LYS A 731 -64.36 14.80 50.23
C LYS A 731 -63.51 16.06 50.28
N PHE A 732 -63.57 16.80 51.38
CA PHE A 732 -62.77 17.99 51.65
C PHE A 732 -61.76 17.70 52.75
N TYR A 733 -60.54 18.18 52.56
CA TYR A 733 -59.42 17.95 53.47
C TYR A 733 -58.88 19.28 53.98
N ASP A 734 -58.41 19.28 55.22
CA ASP A 734 -57.71 20.44 55.79
C ASP A 734 -56.25 20.54 55.28
N ALA A 735 -55.55 21.59 55.71
CA ALA A 735 -54.15 21.84 55.33
C ALA A 735 -53.16 20.75 55.81
N SER A 736 -53.57 19.87 56.73
CA SER A 736 -52.77 18.72 57.19
C SER A 736 -53.05 17.44 56.40
N GLY A 737 -54.02 17.46 55.48
CA GLY A 737 -54.48 16.30 54.73
C GLY A 737 -55.50 15.43 55.48
N THR A 738 -56.06 15.94 56.59
CA THR A 738 -57.09 15.25 57.37
C THR A 738 -58.47 15.55 56.79
N LEU A 739 -59.36 14.54 56.73
CA LEU A 739 -60.73 14.71 56.22
C LEU A 739 -61.51 15.68 57.12
N GLN A 740 -62.01 16.77 56.55
CA GLN A 740 -62.80 17.80 57.26
C GLN A 740 -64.30 17.60 57.03
N SER A 741 -64.70 17.27 55.80
CA SER A 741 -66.09 16.95 55.47
C SER A 741 -66.19 16.05 54.24
N GLN A 742 -67.34 15.39 54.09
CA GLN A 742 -67.71 14.74 52.84
C GLN A 742 -69.17 15.01 52.49
N GLN A 743 -69.47 15.10 51.20
CA GLN A 743 -70.80 15.32 50.64
C GLN A 743 -71.09 14.23 49.63
N MET A 744 -72.21 13.55 49.75
CA MET A 744 -72.62 12.44 48.89
C MET A 744 -74.01 12.71 48.33
N ARG A 745 -74.14 12.80 47.00
CA ARG A 745 -75.43 12.88 46.33
C ARG A 745 -75.89 11.48 45.94
N MET A 746 -77.05 11.08 46.43
CA MET A 746 -77.68 9.78 46.18
C MET A 746 -78.53 9.85 44.90
N ASP A 747 -78.71 8.74 44.19
CA ASP A 747 -79.51 8.70 42.94
C ASP A 747 -81.01 8.93 43.19
N ASP A 748 -81.45 8.79 44.45
CA ASP A 748 -82.82 9.07 44.88
C ASP A 748 -83.05 10.51 45.33
N GLY A 749 -82.12 11.41 44.99
CA GLY A 749 -82.27 12.85 45.17
C GLY A 749 -81.92 13.37 46.57
N ARG A 750 -81.36 12.50 47.43
CA ARG A 750 -80.87 12.88 48.76
C ARG A 750 -79.41 13.34 48.72
N GLU A 751 -79.06 14.33 49.53
CA GLU A 751 -77.68 14.75 49.76
C GLU A 751 -77.26 14.46 51.20
N ILE A 752 -76.17 13.73 51.38
CA ILE A 752 -75.61 13.38 52.70
C ILE A 752 -74.30 14.15 52.90
N THR A 753 -74.30 15.12 53.81
CA THR A 753 -73.10 15.81 54.29
C THR A 753 -72.64 15.22 55.62
N ARG A 754 -71.34 14.94 55.78
CA ARG A 754 -70.73 14.59 57.07
C ARG A 754 -69.58 15.51 57.37
N THR A 755 -69.44 15.97 58.61
CA THR A 755 -68.31 16.79 59.07
C THR A 755 -67.49 16.03 60.11
N PHE A 756 -66.19 16.32 60.14
CA PHE A 756 -65.24 15.64 61.00
C PHE A 756 -64.35 16.67 61.72
N SER A 757 -63.95 16.34 62.94
CA SER A 757 -62.96 17.06 63.72
C SER A 757 -61.99 16.07 64.34
N ASN A 758 -60.68 16.28 64.15
CA ASN A 758 -59.62 15.38 64.63
C ASN A 758 -59.82 13.89 64.22
N GLY A 759 -60.45 13.63 63.07
CA GLY A 759 -60.73 12.29 62.56
C GLY A 759 -61.98 11.61 63.12
N LEU A 760 -62.71 12.25 64.03
CA LEU A 760 -64.02 11.80 64.51
C LEU A 760 -65.14 12.55 63.80
N GLU A 761 -66.22 11.84 63.47
CA GLU A 761 -67.41 12.43 62.87
C GLU A 761 -68.13 13.29 63.91
N THR A 762 -68.41 14.55 63.58
CA THR A 762 -69.08 15.52 64.46
C THR A 762 -70.53 15.74 64.07
N GLU A 763 -70.86 15.60 62.78
CA GLU A 763 -72.22 15.80 62.28
C GLU A 763 -72.47 14.99 61.00
N THR A 764 -73.66 14.42 60.86
CA THR A 764 -74.21 13.92 59.58
C THR A 764 -75.51 14.66 59.28
N THR A 765 -75.65 15.29 58.12
CA THR A 765 -76.90 15.86 57.61
C THR A 765 -77.33 15.15 56.34
N VAL A 766 -78.56 14.63 56.28
CA VAL A 766 -79.22 14.09 55.09
C VAL A 766 -80.32 15.05 54.68
N THR A 767 -80.19 15.70 53.53
CA THR A 767 -81.16 16.64 52.97
C THR A 767 -81.88 15.97 51.81
N ASP A 768 -83.19 16.14 51.72
CA ASP A 768 -83.97 15.74 50.55
C ASP A 768 -83.96 16.88 49.53
N THR A 769 -82.98 16.89 48.63
CA THR A 769 -82.79 18.02 47.70
C THR A 769 -83.75 18.00 46.51
N ASP A 770 -84.28 16.83 46.17
CA ASP A 770 -85.22 16.65 45.05
C ASP A 770 -86.69 16.52 45.49
N ASP A 771 -86.98 16.70 46.80
CA ASP A 771 -88.34 16.67 47.38
C ASP A 771 -89.06 15.31 47.13
N ALA A 772 -88.33 14.21 47.33
CA ALA A 772 -88.82 12.84 47.12
C ALA A 772 -89.45 12.18 48.38
N PHE A 773 -89.26 12.78 49.55
CA PHE A 773 -89.68 12.30 50.87
C PHE A 773 -90.55 13.34 51.58
N VAL A 774 -91.21 12.93 52.68
CA VAL A 774 -92.08 13.82 53.50
C VAL A 774 -91.29 14.59 54.57
N TRP A 775 -90.00 14.79 54.32
CA TRP A 775 -89.07 15.46 55.21
C TRP A 775 -87.99 16.17 54.42
N ALA A 776 -87.58 17.35 54.91
CA ALA A 776 -86.60 18.21 54.26
C ALA A 776 -85.16 17.85 54.67
N SER A 777 -84.92 17.54 55.96
CA SER A 777 -83.59 17.14 56.41
C SER A 777 -83.56 16.32 57.71
N HIS A 778 -82.50 15.52 57.89
CA HIS A 778 -82.13 14.82 59.11
C HIS A 778 -80.68 15.15 59.49
N THR A 779 -80.44 15.73 60.66
CA THR A 779 -79.10 16.05 61.15
C THR A 779 -78.80 15.30 62.44
N HIS A 780 -77.76 14.47 62.46
CA HIS A 780 -77.19 13.84 63.65
C HIS A 780 -75.95 14.62 64.09
N HIS A 781 -75.87 15.00 65.37
CA HIS A 781 -74.66 15.54 65.99
C HIS A 781 -74.04 14.51 66.93
N PHE A 782 -72.71 14.45 66.94
CA PHE A 782 -71.92 13.50 67.71
C PHE A 782 -70.95 14.23 68.65
N GLY A 783 -70.77 13.68 69.84
CA GLY A 783 -69.83 14.19 70.85
C GLY A 783 -68.39 13.77 70.60
N ASP A 784 -67.47 14.28 71.43
CA ASP A 784 -66.02 14.01 71.34
C ASP A 784 -65.64 12.54 71.52
N ASN A 785 -66.55 11.70 72.04
CA ASN A 785 -66.38 10.25 72.20
C ASN A 785 -66.98 9.43 71.03
N GLY A 786 -67.59 10.10 70.04
CA GLY A 786 -68.27 9.48 68.90
C GLY A 786 -69.71 9.04 69.17
N ASP A 787 -70.24 9.26 70.37
CA ASP A 787 -71.64 8.97 70.70
C ASP A 787 -72.56 10.02 70.07
N ARG A 788 -73.76 9.60 69.67
CA ARG A 788 -74.75 10.54 69.13
C ARG A 788 -75.33 11.35 70.29
N GLU A 789 -75.20 12.67 70.25
CA GLU A 789 -75.71 13.59 71.28
C GLU A 789 -77.05 14.21 70.89
N ARG A 790 -77.29 14.42 69.59
CA ARG A 790 -78.50 15.11 69.11
C ARG A 790 -78.91 14.64 67.72
N HIS A 791 -80.21 14.62 67.43
CA HIS A 791 -80.77 14.31 66.13
C HIS A 791 -81.94 15.24 65.83
N VAL A 792 -81.83 16.04 64.77
CA VAL A 792 -82.82 17.00 64.34
C VAL A 792 -83.45 16.54 63.02
N LEU A 793 -84.77 16.36 62.98
CA LEU A 793 -85.54 16.06 61.78
C LEU A 793 -86.40 17.29 61.42
N THR A 794 -86.21 17.84 60.23
CA THR A 794 -87.04 18.92 59.69
C THR A 794 -87.99 18.33 58.64
N ARG A 795 -89.30 18.55 58.80
CA ARG A 795 -90.32 18.09 57.87
C ARG A 795 -90.69 19.18 56.86
N ASP A 796 -91.23 18.81 55.70
CA ASP A 796 -91.62 19.78 54.65
C ASP A 796 -92.79 20.66 55.10
N ASP A 797 -93.56 20.16 56.07
CA ASP A 797 -94.63 20.89 56.73
C ASP A 797 -94.12 21.93 57.76
N GLY A 798 -92.81 22.07 57.94
CA GLY A 798 -92.19 23.08 58.82
C GLY A 798 -92.02 22.64 60.26
N LEU A 799 -92.45 21.42 60.62
CA LEU A 799 -92.19 20.84 61.94
C LEU A 799 -90.71 20.43 62.08
N GLN A 800 -90.10 20.82 63.19
CA GLN A 800 -88.74 20.41 63.55
C GLN A 800 -88.76 19.51 64.79
N ILE A 801 -88.21 18.30 64.71
CA ILE A 801 -88.14 17.31 65.78
C ILE A 801 -86.68 17.16 66.21
N ASP A 802 -86.33 17.73 67.35
CA ASP A 802 -85.01 17.69 67.97
C ASP A 802 -84.96 16.65 69.09
N THR A 803 -84.17 15.59 68.91
CA THR A 803 -83.99 14.52 69.88
C THR A 803 -82.60 14.60 70.50
N THR A 804 -82.49 14.79 71.81
CA THR A 804 -81.22 14.74 72.53
C THR A 804 -80.97 13.36 73.14
N PHE A 805 -79.71 13.03 73.32
CA PHE A 805 -79.23 11.75 73.85
C PHE A 805 -78.20 11.98 74.95
N THR A 806 -78.13 11.04 75.88
CA THR A 806 -77.09 10.97 76.92
C THR A 806 -76.68 9.51 77.02
N ASP A 807 -75.39 9.21 76.88
CA ASP A 807 -74.86 7.85 76.81
C ASP A 807 -75.57 6.97 75.74
N ASN A 808 -75.82 7.54 74.55
CA ASN A 808 -76.59 6.94 73.44
C ASN A 808 -78.08 6.62 73.73
N LEU A 809 -78.61 6.99 74.89
CA LEU A 809 -80.02 6.81 75.27
C LEU A 809 -80.77 8.13 75.11
N ARG A 810 -81.98 8.07 74.54
CA ARG A 810 -82.84 9.25 74.30
C ARG A 810 -83.13 9.94 75.63
N SER A 811 -82.75 11.20 75.77
CA SER A 811 -82.94 12.01 76.98
C SER A 811 -84.05 13.06 76.82
N ALA A 812 -84.22 13.65 75.65
CA ALA A 812 -85.39 14.48 75.33
C ALA A 812 -85.79 14.40 73.85
N VAL A 813 -87.04 14.73 73.55
CA VAL A 813 -87.56 14.99 72.20
C VAL A 813 -88.36 16.28 72.23
N THR A 814 -87.86 17.31 71.59
CA THR A 814 -88.53 18.58 71.36
C THR A 814 -89.10 18.61 69.96
N VAL A 815 -90.37 18.97 69.81
CA VAL A 815 -91.01 19.23 68.52
C VAL A 815 -91.38 20.69 68.50
N THR A 816 -90.85 21.43 67.53
CA THR A 816 -91.10 22.86 67.33
C THR A 816 -91.90 23.05 66.06
N ASP A 817 -92.95 23.87 66.13
CA ASP A 817 -93.72 24.25 64.96
C ASP A 817 -93.16 25.55 64.36
N GLY A 818 -92.23 25.41 63.42
CA GLY A 818 -91.69 26.55 62.69
C GLY A 818 -92.63 27.04 61.57
N GLY A 819 -93.67 26.27 61.23
CA GLY A 819 -94.59 26.52 60.13
C GLY A 819 -95.92 27.16 60.55
N ASP A 820 -96.18 27.32 61.85
CA ASP A 820 -97.44 27.83 62.41
C ASP A 820 -98.66 26.99 61.94
N LEU A 821 -98.50 25.66 61.99
CA LEU A 821 -99.52 24.68 61.62
C LEU A 821 -100.46 24.31 62.77
N TYR A 822 -100.02 24.49 64.01
CA TYR A 822 -100.72 24.15 65.22
C TYR A 822 -100.75 25.36 66.16
N GLU A 823 -101.74 25.40 67.06
CA GLU A 823 -101.85 26.46 68.09
C GLU A 823 -100.78 26.36 69.21
N TRP A 824 -99.67 25.68 68.92
CA TRP A 824 -98.54 25.51 69.83
C TRP A 824 -97.21 25.72 69.12
N SER A 825 -96.28 26.35 69.82
CA SER A 825 -94.97 26.73 69.28
C SER A 825 -93.94 25.61 69.47
N SER A 826 -93.99 24.87 70.59
CA SER A 826 -93.19 23.65 70.75
C SER A 826 -93.72 22.71 71.83
N TYR A 827 -93.30 21.45 71.83
CA TYR A 827 -93.35 20.60 73.01
C TYR A 827 -92.08 19.77 73.20
N THR A 828 -91.58 19.70 74.44
CA THR A 828 -90.42 18.90 74.84
C THR A 828 -90.87 17.73 75.70
N THR A 829 -90.58 16.51 75.29
CA THR A 829 -90.76 15.30 76.11
C THR A 829 -89.41 14.87 76.67
N ASN A 830 -89.23 14.92 78.00
CA ASN A 830 -88.05 14.44 78.71
C ASN A 830 -88.20 12.95 79.03
N PHE A 831 -87.12 12.18 78.93
CA PHE A 831 -87.05 10.74 79.14
C PHE A 831 -86.07 10.39 80.26
N ASN A 832 -86.39 9.35 81.02
CA ASN A 832 -85.46 8.77 81.98
C ASN A 832 -84.45 7.92 81.21
N THR A 833 -83.17 8.30 81.27
CA THR A 833 -82.12 7.61 80.52
C THR A 833 -81.88 6.18 81.01
N ALA A 834 -82.30 5.80 82.21
CA ALA A 834 -82.18 4.41 82.70
C ALA A 834 -83.31 3.48 82.23
N THR A 835 -84.53 4.00 82.00
CA THR A 835 -85.73 3.20 81.67
C THR A 835 -86.23 3.42 80.23
N GLY A 836 -85.85 4.54 79.60
CA GLY A 836 -86.35 4.98 78.28
C GLY A 836 -87.80 5.50 78.31
N HIS A 837 -88.42 5.62 79.48
CA HIS A 837 -89.80 6.10 79.63
C HIS A 837 -89.86 7.64 79.67
N ALA A 838 -90.94 8.21 79.13
CA ALA A 838 -91.20 9.65 79.23
C ALA A 838 -91.51 10.02 80.69
N VAL A 839 -90.82 11.03 81.22
CA VAL A 839 -90.95 11.52 82.60
C VAL A 839 -91.80 12.80 82.62
N GLU A 840 -91.65 13.63 81.59
CA GLU A 840 -92.29 14.93 81.53
C GLU A 840 -92.51 15.33 80.07
N ARG A 841 -93.61 16.04 79.79
CA ARG A 841 -93.79 16.79 78.55
C ARG A 841 -94.13 18.23 78.88
N VAL A 842 -93.35 19.16 78.36
CA VAL A 842 -93.65 20.60 78.39
C VAL A 842 -94.20 20.99 77.03
N LEU A 843 -95.37 21.62 76.96
CA LEU A 843 -96.00 22.15 75.74
C LEU A 843 -96.08 23.68 75.87
N THR A 844 -95.54 24.41 74.91
CA THR A 844 -95.56 25.87 74.84
C THR A 844 -96.52 26.31 73.74
N THR A 845 -97.49 27.17 74.04
CA THR A 845 -98.42 27.73 73.04
C THR A 845 -97.79 28.88 72.25
N ASP A 846 -98.43 29.35 71.17
CA ASP A 846 -97.91 30.50 70.38
C ASP A 846 -97.92 31.81 71.17
N ASP A 847 -98.84 31.93 72.12
CA ASP A 847 -98.95 33.06 73.05
C ASP A 847 -97.92 33.01 74.20
N GLY A 848 -97.10 31.94 74.26
CA GLY A 848 -96.02 31.76 75.22
C GLY A 848 -96.41 31.09 76.54
N ASP A 849 -97.62 30.51 76.65
CA ASP A 849 -98.03 29.77 77.85
C ASP A 849 -97.42 28.37 77.86
N GLU A 850 -96.82 27.96 78.99
CA GLU A 850 -96.23 26.62 79.17
C GLU A 850 -97.14 25.68 80.00
N TYR A 851 -97.40 24.50 79.45
CA TYR A 851 -98.15 23.41 80.07
C TYR A 851 -97.24 22.22 80.34
N ILE A 852 -97.05 21.88 81.61
CA ILE A 852 -96.21 20.77 82.04
C ILE A 852 -97.06 19.55 82.38
N PHE A 853 -96.81 18.44 81.68
CA PHE A 853 -97.42 17.14 81.88
C PHE A 853 -96.37 16.18 82.44
N SER A 854 -96.38 15.98 83.76
CA SER A 854 -95.52 14.97 84.38
C SER A 854 -96.16 13.58 84.24
N TYR A 855 -95.40 12.63 83.73
CA TYR A 855 -95.79 11.23 83.70
C TYR A 855 -95.30 10.58 84.99
N MET A 856 -96.21 10.06 85.80
CA MET A 856 -95.80 9.22 86.92
C MET A 856 -95.25 7.92 86.33
N GLU A 857 -93.95 7.67 86.54
CA GLU A 857 -93.43 6.32 86.37
C GLU A 857 -94.28 5.39 87.25
N PRO A 858 -94.81 4.28 86.71
CA PRO A 858 -95.49 3.31 87.56
C PRO A 858 -94.50 2.87 88.64
N ASP A 859 -94.90 3.04 89.89
CA ASP A 859 -94.15 2.75 91.11
C ASP A 859 -93.57 1.33 91.03
N VAL A 860 -92.33 1.19 90.56
CA VAL A 860 -91.58 -0.08 90.61
C VAL A 860 -90.87 -0.14 91.96
N GLY A 861 -91.67 -0.16 93.03
CA GLY A 861 -91.19 -0.49 94.35
C GLY A 861 -90.84 -1.97 94.40
N LEU A 862 -89.55 -2.28 94.23
CA LEU A 862 -88.72 -3.06 95.17
C LEU A 862 -87.24 -2.78 94.80
N GLY A 863 -86.53 -1.91 95.51
CA GLY A 863 -86.94 -1.11 96.68
C GLY A 863 -85.89 -0.09 97.08
#